data_AF-A0A6A6G033-F1
#
_entry.id   AF-A0A6A6G033-F1
#
_cell.length_a   1.000
_cell.length_b   1.000
_cell.length_c   1.000
_cell.angle_alpha   90.00
_cell.angle_beta   90.00
_cell.angle_gamma   90.00
#
_symmetry.space_group_name_H-M   'P 1'
#
loop_
_entity.id
_entity.type
_entity.pdbx_description
1 polymer ?
#
loop_
_entity_poly.entity_id
_entity_poly.type
_entity_poly.pdbx_seq_one_letter_code
_entity_poly.pdbx_strand_id
1 'polypeptide(L)'
;MRSHCPPSLAAPTSFRHQLSLQVDNMFLNILFFAVLFIKDGLCDLPPFNNSSDYLNGKYGNYTRQRFLSDEGVIAPVANVLVPAGEGVSPSRHTLWVPTGPRVGVTHPILLDTKTLSVVWHSSMNAKLGAAKGRCNGTDYMYHWSQTGTQFHDGRFFFHNSEYELVYNVTTVGKFPSADAHDLYLTPNCTVVFPIVKEHPFNLTAYNITNGVLKDAYFQEVDLATNQLLFEWRASKFIDPFTTYWDPETRKEGVPRDAPFDWFHINSVQKDDRGNYLVSSRHTHSIYYVSGLTGNVIWTVGGKQNNFRDMSSGKATDFAWQHHARWVDTEMTKIQLFDNRNTPWHSAERPYSRGIVLRLDTVRKEVWLEHEYLFQPLKAVREGSMQVLTDSPRGHTALVGYGQQPAITEFSEDGAVIWDVAFGPMHLDRESADNYRSLKFNWTGTPAWKPKIAPGPQPQYAFESENSTFHIALHDDSGNSIPNNTAYFSWNGATEIKKWIVLASNHTSDLGIDHMWAEIPKLGFETSSFVGESTRFVQALAIDDKDQILGQTAVLSMGSSDESREFSLNNSTAELHDLTTMWHAYLNEKANQPFWYQWHTKWEEKTGKAGTISVVGVLVVVILFGVLVLAARRYWRRRRGDGVYKGRSPGSFADTDVDDEATLLASYSDAGSSHKLESAWR
;
A
#
# COMPACT_ATOMS: atom_id res chain seq x y z
N MET A 1 -43.61 -23.32 77.09
CA MET A 1 -42.93 -22.47 78.10
C MET A 1 -41.50 -22.98 78.27
N ARG A 2 -40.54 -22.06 78.15
CA ARG A 2 -39.17 -22.04 78.73
C ARG A 2 -38.31 -23.33 78.76
N SER A 3 -37.16 -23.19 78.11
CA SER A 3 -35.79 -23.34 78.65
C SER A 3 -34.92 -24.39 77.95
N HIS A 4 -33.81 -23.93 77.35
CA HIS A 4 -32.47 -24.57 77.34
C HIS A 4 -31.44 -23.55 76.80
N CYS A 5 -30.19 -23.63 77.27
CA CYS A 5 -29.16 -22.58 77.34
C CYS A 5 -27.87 -22.99 76.56
N PRO A 6 -26.74 -22.22 76.58
CA PRO A 6 -26.14 -21.31 75.58
C PRO A 6 -24.96 -21.95 74.74
N PRO A 7 -24.23 -21.29 73.77
CA PRO A 7 -23.16 -20.29 74.04
C PRO A 7 -22.69 -19.28 72.91
N SER A 8 -21.82 -18.33 73.33
CA SER A 8 -20.66 -17.65 72.67
C SER A 8 -20.80 -16.51 71.63
N LEU A 9 -20.00 -15.45 71.88
CA LEU A 9 -19.85 -14.17 71.17
C LEU A 9 -18.76 -14.22 70.07
N ALA A 10 -19.00 -13.55 68.94
CA ALA A 10 -18.04 -13.34 67.84
C ALA A 10 -17.76 -11.84 67.60
N ALA A 11 -16.51 -11.53 67.20
CA ALA A 11 -16.00 -10.20 66.85
C ALA A 11 -15.72 -10.09 65.32
N PRO A 12 -15.60 -8.87 64.73
CA PRO A 12 -15.81 -8.66 63.30
C PRO A 12 -14.53 -8.66 62.45
N THR A 13 -14.64 -9.17 61.22
CA THR A 13 -13.60 -9.17 60.18
C THR A 13 -13.84 -8.08 59.14
N SER A 14 -13.14 -6.95 59.24
CA SER A 14 -13.02 -5.95 58.17
C SER A 14 -11.56 -5.48 58.03
N PHE A 15 -10.77 -6.17 57.21
CA PHE A 15 -9.46 -5.64 56.74
C PHE A 15 -8.92 -6.29 55.46
N ARG A 16 -9.64 -7.26 54.87
CA ARG A 16 -9.18 -7.98 53.65
C ARG A 16 -9.80 -7.53 52.33
N HIS A 17 -10.81 -6.65 52.35
CA HIS A 17 -11.44 -6.16 51.10
C HIS A 17 -10.92 -4.81 50.58
N GLN A 18 -10.18 -4.04 51.38
CA GLN A 18 -9.64 -2.73 50.93
C GLN A 18 -8.29 -2.81 50.22
N LEU A 19 -7.46 -3.84 50.47
CA LEU A 19 -6.16 -3.98 49.81
C LEU A 19 -6.21 -4.54 48.38
N SER A 20 -7.25 -5.31 48.02
CA SER A 20 -7.40 -5.86 46.65
C SER A 20 -7.76 -4.78 45.64
N LEU A 21 -8.67 -3.87 46.01
CA LEU A 21 -9.13 -2.77 45.14
C LEU A 21 -8.06 -1.69 44.90
N GLN A 22 -7.02 -1.61 45.74
CA GLN A 22 -5.96 -0.62 45.60
C GLN A 22 -4.82 -1.10 44.69
N VAL A 23 -4.58 -2.41 44.63
CA VAL A 23 -3.55 -3.01 43.75
C VAL A 23 -4.06 -3.14 42.32
N ASP A 24 -5.34 -3.50 42.15
CA ASP A 24 -5.97 -3.57 40.82
C ASP A 24 -6.11 -2.18 40.18
N ASN A 25 -6.40 -1.13 40.96
CA ASN A 25 -6.40 0.25 40.48
C ASN A 25 -5.00 0.78 40.13
N MET A 26 -3.93 0.30 40.78
CA MET A 26 -2.56 0.71 40.41
C MET A 26 -2.12 0.11 39.08
N PHE A 27 -2.45 -1.16 38.81
CA PHE A 27 -2.16 -1.80 37.52
C PHE A 27 -3.02 -1.24 36.39
N LEU A 28 -4.29 -0.90 36.66
CA LEU A 28 -5.15 -0.24 35.68
C LEU A 28 -4.64 1.17 35.35
N ASN A 29 -4.18 1.93 36.35
CA ASN A 29 -3.61 3.27 36.12
C ASN A 29 -2.25 3.23 35.40
N ILE A 30 -1.40 2.23 35.65
CA ILE A 30 -0.13 2.09 34.90
C ILE A 30 -0.39 1.71 33.43
N LEU A 31 -1.41 0.90 33.15
CA LEU A 31 -1.86 0.65 31.76
C LEU A 31 -2.52 1.88 31.14
N PHE A 32 -3.31 2.65 31.91
CA PHE A 32 -3.92 3.89 31.43
C PHE A 32 -2.87 4.98 31.12
N PHE A 33 -1.82 5.08 31.93
CA PHE A 33 -0.68 5.97 31.69
C PHE A 33 0.24 5.48 30.56
N ALA A 34 0.36 4.18 30.33
CA ALA A 34 1.07 3.66 29.16
C ALA A 34 0.29 3.92 27.85
N VAL A 35 -1.05 4.01 27.91
CA VAL A 35 -1.92 4.31 26.76
C VAL A 35 -2.04 5.82 26.50
N LEU A 36 -1.84 6.68 27.50
CA LEU A 36 -1.91 8.15 27.34
C LEU A 36 -0.65 8.80 26.74
N PHE A 37 0.47 8.09 26.66
CA PHE A 37 1.76 8.65 26.21
C PHE A 37 2.35 7.96 24.96
N ILE A 38 1.50 7.27 24.19
CA ILE A 38 1.78 6.86 22.79
C ILE A 38 0.92 7.75 21.87
N LYS A 39 1.03 9.08 22.04
CA LYS A 39 0.35 10.06 21.17
C LYS A 39 1.30 10.80 20.23
N ASP A 40 2.62 10.66 20.43
CA ASP A 40 3.64 11.18 19.53
C ASP A 40 4.05 10.08 18.54
N GLY A 41 3.94 10.34 17.23
CA GLY A 41 4.59 9.52 16.20
C GLY A 41 3.82 9.12 14.95
N LEU A 42 2.49 9.12 14.96
CA LEU A 42 1.68 8.93 13.74
C LEU A 42 0.64 10.03 13.64
N CYS A 43 0.74 10.85 12.60
CA CYS A 43 -0.26 11.87 12.30
C CYS A 43 -0.95 11.68 10.94
N ASP A 44 -0.72 10.54 10.31
CA ASP A 44 -1.58 10.09 9.25
C ASP A 44 -2.87 9.53 9.86
N LEU A 45 -4.00 9.77 9.21
CA LEU A 45 -5.21 9.01 9.51
C LEU A 45 -4.95 7.54 9.17
N PRO A 46 -5.08 6.60 10.13
CA PRO A 46 -4.86 5.20 9.85
C PRO A 46 -5.89 4.68 8.85
N PRO A 47 -5.56 3.63 8.06
CA PRO A 47 -6.53 2.99 7.21
C PRO A 47 -7.75 2.53 8.00
N PHE A 48 -8.93 2.63 7.37
CA PHE A 48 -10.14 2.02 7.91
C PHE A 48 -9.95 0.51 7.99
N ASN A 49 -10.58 -0.12 8.99
CA ASN A 49 -10.51 -1.56 9.19
C ASN A 49 -11.87 -2.18 8.85
N ASN A 50 -11.98 -2.77 7.67
CA ASN A 50 -13.17 -3.42 7.13
C ASN A 50 -14.46 -2.59 7.35
N SER A 51 -14.40 -1.30 7.05
CA SER A 51 -15.50 -0.37 7.32
C SER A 51 -16.58 -0.45 6.24
N SER A 52 -17.81 -0.83 6.63
CA SER A 52 -18.97 -0.76 5.75
C SER A 52 -19.35 0.68 5.40
N ASP A 53 -19.20 1.60 6.35
CA ASP A 53 -19.47 3.03 6.15
C ASP A 53 -18.60 3.61 5.02
N TYR A 54 -17.32 3.23 4.99
CA TYR A 54 -16.40 3.58 3.92
C TYR A 54 -16.90 3.03 2.57
N LEU A 55 -17.20 1.74 2.50
CA LEU A 55 -17.66 1.09 1.26
C LEU A 55 -19.02 1.60 0.77
N ASN A 56 -19.86 2.10 1.68
CA ASN A 56 -21.15 2.73 1.35
C ASN A 56 -21.01 4.22 1.00
N GLY A 57 -19.78 4.75 0.92
CA GLY A 57 -19.52 6.12 0.47
C GLY A 57 -19.77 7.21 1.53
N LYS A 58 -19.86 6.88 2.83
CA LYS A 58 -20.01 7.88 3.90
C LYS A 58 -18.91 8.94 3.87
N TYR A 59 -17.70 8.55 3.48
CA TYR A 59 -16.53 9.41 3.37
C TYR A 59 -16.19 9.75 1.91
N GLY A 60 -17.21 9.74 1.04
CA GLY A 60 -17.10 9.99 -0.39
C GLY A 60 -16.54 8.82 -1.19
N ASN A 61 -16.43 9.01 -2.49
CA ASN A 61 -15.99 7.94 -3.41
C ASN A 61 -14.46 7.89 -3.59
N TYR A 62 -13.75 8.87 -3.03
CA TYR A 62 -12.30 8.88 -2.92
C TYR A 62 -11.90 9.59 -1.63
N THR A 63 -11.81 8.81 -0.55
CA THR A 63 -11.47 9.31 0.77
C THR A 63 -9.98 9.66 0.83
N ARG A 64 -9.67 10.87 1.30
CA ARG A 64 -8.32 11.44 1.30
C ARG A 64 -7.95 12.03 2.65
N GLN A 65 -6.68 12.38 2.80
CA GLN A 65 -6.17 13.19 3.90
C GLN A 65 -5.18 14.25 3.41
N ARG A 66 -5.03 15.32 4.20
CA ARG A 66 -4.04 16.40 4.05
C ARG A 66 -3.17 16.50 5.29
N PHE A 67 -2.01 17.11 5.12
CA PHE A 67 -0.95 17.20 6.13
C PHE A 67 -0.62 18.67 6.41
N LEU A 68 -0.29 19.01 7.66
CA LEU A 68 0.05 20.39 8.04
C LEU A 68 1.46 20.78 7.60
N SER A 69 2.41 19.87 7.70
CA SER A 69 3.81 20.06 7.30
C SER A 69 3.99 20.20 5.80
N ASP A 70 3.09 19.66 4.99
CA ASP A 70 3.12 19.80 3.53
C ASP A 70 1.70 19.82 2.93
N GLU A 71 1.09 21.01 2.89
CA GLU A 71 -0.28 21.20 2.37
C GLU A 71 -0.45 20.81 0.89
N GLY A 72 0.66 20.76 0.13
CA GLY A 72 0.66 20.33 -1.26
C GLY A 72 0.51 18.82 -1.44
N VAL A 73 0.64 18.04 -0.37
CA VAL A 73 0.54 16.58 -0.38
C VAL A 73 -0.87 16.17 0.00
N ILE A 74 -1.54 15.46 -0.92
CA ILE A 74 -2.87 14.89 -0.69
C ILE A 74 -2.78 13.37 -0.88
N ALA A 75 -3.11 12.60 0.15
CA ALA A 75 -2.97 11.15 0.13
C ALA A 75 -4.34 10.45 0.19
N PRO A 76 -4.50 9.27 -0.44
CA PRO A 76 -5.66 8.43 -0.19
C PRO A 76 -5.67 7.93 1.25
N VAL A 77 -6.86 7.66 1.80
CA VAL A 77 -7.05 6.87 3.02
C VAL A 77 -7.73 5.58 2.61
N ALA A 78 -7.01 4.47 2.79
CA ALA A 78 -7.49 3.15 2.39
C ALA A 78 -8.44 2.53 3.42
N ASN A 79 -9.13 1.48 3.01
CA ASN A 79 -9.89 0.56 3.85
C ASN A 79 -9.31 -0.85 3.68
N VAL A 80 -8.71 -1.38 4.74
CA VAL A 80 -8.13 -2.72 4.77
C VAL A 80 -9.26 -3.71 5.04
N LEU A 81 -9.61 -4.51 4.04
CA LEU A 81 -10.68 -5.51 4.11
C LEU A 81 -10.16 -6.83 4.69
N VAL A 82 -8.93 -7.20 4.32
CA VAL A 82 -8.18 -8.31 4.90
C VAL A 82 -6.81 -7.80 5.31
N PRO A 83 -6.44 -7.86 6.60
CA PRO A 83 -5.13 -7.41 7.08
C PRO A 83 -4.01 -8.28 6.50
N ALA A 84 -2.81 -7.70 6.35
CA ALA A 84 -1.67 -8.40 5.79
C ALA A 84 -1.27 -9.62 6.66
N GLY A 85 -1.31 -10.82 6.07
CA GLY A 85 -0.84 -12.06 6.68
C GLY A 85 0.68 -12.26 6.57
N GLU A 86 1.19 -13.29 7.26
CA GLU A 86 2.64 -13.59 7.33
C GLU A 86 3.30 -13.92 5.98
N GLY A 87 2.51 -14.28 4.96
CA GLY A 87 2.98 -14.61 3.62
C GLY A 87 3.04 -13.44 2.65
N VAL A 88 2.60 -12.24 3.05
CA VAL A 88 2.56 -11.06 2.16
C VAL A 88 3.97 -10.64 1.76
N SER A 89 4.15 -10.27 0.50
CA SER A 89 5.41 -9.77 -0.06
C SER A 89 5.94 -8.60 0.77
N PRO A 90 7.24 -8.57 1.10
CA PRO A 90 7.87 -7.48 1.83
C PRO A 90 8.21 -6.27 0.96
N SER A 91 7.99 -6.32 -0.35
CA SER A 91 8.15 -5.17 -1.24
C SER A 91 7.43 -3.95 -0.67
N ARG A 92 8.17 -2.85 -0.50
CA ARG A 92 7.78 -1.74 0.39
C ARG A 92 6.81 -0.74 -0.22
N HIS A 93 6.67 -0.72 -1.55
CA HIS A 93 5.95 0.36 -2.22
C HIS A 93 4.99 -0.12 -3.30
N THR A 94 3.93 0.66 -3.49
CA THR A 94 3.02 0.58 -4.64
C THR A 94 2.76 1.98 -5.19
N LEU A 95 2.51 2.09 -6.50
CA LEU A 95 2.08 3.35 -7.11
C LEU A 95 0.56 3.40 -7.22
N TRP A 96 0.04 4.59 -6.95
CA TRP A 96 -1.36 4.94 -7.05
C TRP A 96 -1.48 6.20 -7.91
N VAL A 97 -2.11 6.07 -9.07
CA VAL A 97 -2.39 7.19 -9.98
C VAL A 97 -3.91 7.28 -10.12
N PRO A 98 -4.60 7.94 -9.17
CA PRO A 98 -6.07 7.93 -9.13
C PRO A 98 -6.60 8.62 -10.38
N THR A 99 -7.61 8.06 -11.02
CA THR A 99 -8.31 8.68 -12.15
C THR A 99 -9.82 8.54 -11.97
N GLY A 100 -10.59 9.47 -12.54
CA GLY A 100 -12.05 9.39 -12.51
C GLY A 100 -12.67 10.74 -12.86
N PRO A 101 -13.94 10.78 -13.29
CA PRO A 101 -14.66 12.02 -13.61
C PRO A 101 -14.73 13.00 -12.44
N ARG A 102 -14.70 12.50 -11.21
CA ARG A 102 -14.74 13.31 -9.97
C ARG A 102 -13.37 13.45 -9.29
N VAL A 103 -12.34 12.83 -9.84
CA VAL A 103 -10.96 13.01 -9.39
C VAL A 103 -10.42 14.26 -10.10
N GLY A 104 -9.84 15.18 -9.34
CA GLY A 104 -9.24 16.40 -9.88
C GLY A 104 -7.99 16.12 -10.73
N VAL A 105 -7.06 17.07 -10.76
CA VAL A 105 -5.75 16.81 -11.39
C VAL A 105 -5.07 15.63 -10.67
N THR A 106 -4.56 14.71 -11.48
CA THR A 106 -4.09 13.40 -11.06
C THR A 106 -2.56 13.40 -11.02
N HIS A 107 -1.99 12.97 -9.89
CA HIS A 107 -0.56 12.95 -9.66
C HIS A 107 -0.13 11.52 -9.29
N PRO A 108 1.06 11.05 -9.71
CA PRO A 108 1.62 9.83 -9.17
C PRO A 108 1.85 9.94 -7.66
N ILE A 109 1.34 8.93 -6.94
CA ILE A 109 1.51 8.79 -5.49
C ILE A 109 2.22 7.46 -5.23
N LEU A 110 3.38 7.49 -4.57
CA LEU A 110 4.03 6.31 -4.02
C LEU A 110 3.51 6.07 -2.62
N LEU A 111 2.95 4.90 -2.35
CA LEU A 111 2.44 4.50 -1.05
C LEU A 111 3.36 3.46 -0.41
N ASP A 112 3.53 3.52 0.90
CA ASP A 112 4.14 2.46 1.69
C ASP A 112 3.12 1.31 1.83
N THR A 113 3.53 0.08 1.54
CA THR A 113 2.60 -1.06 1.51
C THR A 113 2.28 -1.61 2.91
N LYS A 114 3.05 -1.24 3.93
CA LYS A 114 2.82 -1.66 5.32
C LYS A 114 1.84 -0.73 6.01
N THR A 115 1.99 0.58 5.82
CA THR A 115 1.17 1.59 6.49
C THR A 115 0.06 2.15 5.62
N LEU A 116 0.17 1.99 4.29
CA LEU A 116 -0.67 2.63 3.26
C LEU A 116 -0.58 4.17 3.25
N SER A 117 0.41 4.71 3.95
CA SER A 117 0.75 6.14 3.95
C SER A 117 1.41 6.56 2.64
N VAL A 118 1.26 7.83 2.29
CA VAL A 118 2.06 8.41 1.21
C VAL A 118 3.54 8.45 1.59
N VAL A 119 4.39 8.11 0.64
CA VAL A 119 5.84 8.27 0.70
C VAL A 119 6.26 9.39 -0.23
N TRP A 120 5.68 9.42 -1.43
CA TRP A 120 5.90 10.48 -2.40
C TRP A 120 4.59 10.90 -3.06
N HIS A 121 4.36 12.20 -3.17
CA HIS A 121 3.33 12.80 -4.00
C HIS A 121 4.00 13.70 -5.03
N SER A 122 3.87 13.36 -6.30
CA SER A 122 4.47 14.09 -7.40
C SER A 122 3.83 15.47 -7.58
N SER A 123 4.64 16.46 -7.99
CA SER A 123 4.15 17.74 -8.50
C SER A 123 3.72 17.67 -9.97
N MET A 124 4.06 16.58 -10.67
CA MET A 124 3.73 16.39 -12.08
C MET A 124 2.39 15.69 -12.24
N ASN A 125 1.65 16.11 -13.27
CA ASN A 125 0.40 15.47 -13.63
C ASN A 125 0.70 14.13 -14.30
N ALA A 126 -0.07 13.10 -14.00
CA ALA A 126 -0.10 11.84 -14.74
C ALA A 126 -1.53 11.45 -15.01
N LYS A 127 -1.83 10.95 -16.20
CA LYS A 127 -3.21 10.60 -16.57
C LYS A 127 -3.50 9.12 -16.47
N LEU A 128 -2.50 8.27 -16.69
CA LEU A 128 -2.64 6.82 -16.67
C LEU A 128 -1.31 6.21 -16.27
N GLY A 129 -1.35 5.29 -15.30
CA GLY A 129 -0.24 4.40 -14.94
C GLY A 129 1.04 5.09 -14.47
N ALA A 130 1.59 4.60 -13.37
CA ALA A 130 2.99 4.81 -13.04
C ALA A 130 3.60 3.46 -12.71
N ALA A 131 4.85 3.26 -13.10
CA ALA A 131 5.58 2.04 -12.84
C ALA A 131 7.03 2.35 -12.51
N LYS A 132 7.73 1.33 -12.04
CA LYS A 132 9.16 1.34 -11.81
C LYS A 132 9.82 0.39 -12.79
N GLY A 133 10.92 0.81 -13.39
CA GLY A 133 11.76 -0.02 -14.24
C GLY A 133 13.24 0.13 -13.88
N ARG A 134 14.07 -0.74 -14.45
CA ARG A 134 15.52 -0.71 -14.23
C ARG A 134 16.24 -0.99 -15.54
N CYS A 135 17.28 -0.21 -15.83
CA CYS A 135 18.19 -0.49 -16.94
C CYS A 135 19.61 -0.03 -16.58
N ASN A 136 20.64 -0.73 -17.07
CA ASN A 136 22.05 -0.46 -16.74
C ASN A 136 22.32 -0.25 -15.22
N GLY A 137 21.60 -0.97 -14.36
CA GLY A 137 21.76 -0.86 -12.91
C GLY A 137 21.03 0.32 -12.26
N THR A 138 20.48 1.26 -13.02
CA THR A 138 19.74 2.44 -12.52
C THR A 138 18.24 2.18 -12.50
N ASP A 139 17.60 2.49 -11.38
CA ASP A 139 16.15 2.44 -11.24
C ASP A 139 15.51 3.76 -11.67
N TYR A 140 14.38 3.66 -12.36
CA TYR A 140 13.58 4.82 -12.76
C TYR A 140 12.12 4.59 -12.38
N MET A 141 11.46 5.63 -11.87
CA MET A 141 10.01 5.69 -11.94
C MET A 141 9.60 6.37 -13.23
N TYR A 142 8.53 5.90 -13.86
CA TYR A 142 7.99 6.53 -15.04
C TYR A 142 6.47 6.53 -15.05
N HIS A 143 5.91 7.52 -15.73
CA HIS A 143 4.47 7.67 -15.87
C HIS A 143 4.14 8.26 -17.24
N TRP A 144 2.88 8.08 -17.68
CA TRP A 144 2.37 8.76 -18.87
C TRP A 144 1.62 10.03 -18.48
N SER A 145 1.88 11.11 -19.20
CA SER A 145 1.13 12.35 -19.06
C SER A 145 0.68 12.89 -20.41
N GLN A 146 -0.51 13.47 -20.40
CA GLN A 146 -1.08 14.14 -21.56
C GLN A 146 -0.38 15.49 -21.75
N THR A 147 0.21 15.70 -22.92
CA THR A 147 0.95 16.93 -23.27
C THR A 147 0.21 17.80 -24.28
N GLY A 148 -0.77 17.25 -25.00
CA GLY A 148 -1.59 17.99 -25.95
C GLY A 148 -3.06 18.09 -25.55
N THR A 149 -3.88 18.62 -26.47
CA THR A 149 -5.31 18.86 -26.23
C THR A 149 -6.18 17.64 -26.46
N GLN A 150 -5.68 16.63 -27.17
CA GLN A 150 -6.40 15.37 -27.42
C GLN A 150 -6.10 14.35 -26.32
N PHE A 151 -7.09 13.53 -25.94
CA PHE A 151 -7.00 12.58 -24.81
C PHE A 151 -5.85 11.57 -24.94
N HIS A 152 -5.41 11.27 -26.16
CA HIS A 152 -4.31 10.34 -26.44
C HIS A 152 -2.98 11.05 -26.74
N ASP A 153 -2.93 12.39 -26.74
CA ASP A 153 -1.72 13.15 -27.03
C ASP A 153 -0.85 13.28 -25.78
N GLY A 154 0.11 12.37 -25.62
CA GLY A 154 1.01 12.37 -24.48
C GLY A 154 2.34 11.66 -24.70
N ARG A 155 3.12 11.66 -23.62
CA ARG A 155 4.50 11.20 -23.55
C ARG A 155 4.77 10.51 -22.22
N PHE A 156 5.83 9.73 -22.18
CA PHE A 156 6.33 9.13 -20.94
C PHE A 156 7.44 9.99 -20.33
N PHE A 157 7.41 10.13 -19.02
CA PHE A 157 8.36 10.91 -18.22
C PHE A 157 9.08 9.98 -17.24
N PHE A 158 10.41 10.04 -17.19
CA PHE A 158 11.25 9.19 -16.34
C PHE A 158 11.93 10.01 -15.25
N HIS A 159 11.92 9.49 -14.03
CA HIS A 159 12.48 10.12 -12.85
C HIS A 159 13.56 9.25 -12.19
N ASN A 160 14.65 9.86 -11.75
CA ASN A 160 15.69 9.22 -10.95
C ASN A 160 15.28 9.11 -9.46
N SER A 161 16.18 8.59 -8.61
CA SER A 161 15.98 8.47 -7.15
C SER A 161 15.79 9.80 -6.44
N GLU A 162 16.24 10.91 -7.03
CA GLU A 162 16.06 12.28 -6.52
C GLU A 162 14.75 12.91 -7.01
N TYR A 163 13.94 12.15 -7.75
CA TYR A 163 12.68 12.55 -8.38
C TYR A 163 12.85 13.57 -9.53
N GLU A 164 14.07 13.79 -10.00
CA GLU A 164 14.36 14.67 -11.13
C GLU A 164 13.95 14.02 -12.44
N LEU A 165 13.37 14.82 -13.35
CA LEU A 165 13.06 14.37 -14.70
C LEU A 165 14.35 14.19 -15.50
N VAL A 166 14.65 12.96 -15.89
CA VAL A 166 15.88 12.60 -16.62
C VAL A 166 15.63 12.28 -18.10
N TYR A 167 14.46 11.73 -18.44
CA TYR A 167 14.09 11.45 -19.83
C TYR A 167 12.62 11.77 -20.08
N ASN A 168 12.31 12.20 -21.31
CA ASN A 168 10.96 12.16 -21.85
C ASN A 168 10.98 11.43 -23.20
N VAL A 169 10.04 10.51 -23.38
CA VAL A 169 10.01 9.59 -24.52
C VAL A 169 8.69 9.73 -25.26
N THR A 170 8.77 9.73 -26.59
CA THR A 170 7.60 9.74 -27.46
C THR A 170 7.86 9.03 -28.79
N THR A 171 6.82 8.93 -29.61
CA THR A 171 6.87 8.31 -30.94
C THR A 171 7.88 8.94 -31.87
N VAL A 172 8.47 8.12 -32.74
CA VAL A 172 9.32 8.56 -33.85
C VAL A 172 8.55 8.47 -35.16
N GLY A 173 8.70 9.47 -36.04
CA GLY A 173 8.06 9.49 -37.36
C GLY A 173 6.68 10.14 -37.37
N LYS A 174 5.79 9.70 -38.29
CA LYS A 174 4.46 10.31 -38.49
C LYS A 174 3.39 9.63 -37.63
N PHE A 175 3.55 9.74 -36.32
CA PHE A 175 2.56 9.32 -35.32
C PHE A 175 2.17 10.52 -34.45
N PRO A 176 0.92 10.60 -33.99
CA PRO A 176 0.47 11.72 -33.18
C PRO A 176 1.15 11.73 -31.80
N SER A 177 1.22 10.58 -31.14
CA SER A 177 1.63 10.48 -29.74
C SER A 177 1.84 9.04 -29.28
N ALA A 178 2.54 8.89 -28.15
CA ALA A 178 2.72 7.59 -27.51
C ALA A 178 1.44 7.23 -26.73
N ASP A 179 0.96 6.00 -26.87
CA ASP A 179 -0.23 5.56 -26.19
C ASP A 179 0.07 5.20 -24.72
N ALA A 180 -0.90 5.48 -23.85
CA ALA A 180 -0.74 5.43 -22.40
C ALA A 180 -0.87 4.02 -21.80
N HIS A 181 -1.31 3.02 -22.58
CA HIS A 181 -1.67 1.72 -22.01
C HIS A 181 -0.46 0.95 -21.50
N ASP A 182 0.74 1.16 -22.05
CA ASP A 182 1.91 0.44 -21.55
C ASP A 182 3.24 1.15 -21.81
N LEU A 183 4.22 0.88 -20.96
CA LEU A 183 5.63 1.07 -21.27
C LEU A 183 6.43 -0.04 -20.60
N TYR A 184 7.26 -0.71 -21.39
CA TYR A 184 8.25 -1.66 -20.91
C TYR A 184 9.66 -1.11 -21.11
N LEU A 185 10.37 -0.88 -20.00
CA LEU A 185 11.80 -0.54 -19.99
C LEU A 185 12.62 -1.83 -19.99
N THR A 186 13.46 -2.00 -21.01
CA THR A 186 14.35 -3.16 -21.12
C THR A 186 15.62 -2.99 -20.27
N PRO A 187 16.30 -4.08 -19.89
CA PRO A 187 17.59 -3.99 -19.18
C PRO A 187 18.67 -3.21 -19.95
N ASN A 188 18.58 -3.14 -21.27
CA ASN A 188 19.52 -2.46 -22.17
C ASN A 188 19.17 -0.98 -22.42
N CYS A 189 18.28 -0.40 -21.61
CA CYS A 189 17.82 0.99 -21.72
C CYS A 189 17.15 1.33 -23.06
N THR A 190 16.40 0.38 -23.61
CA THR A 190 15.41 0.66 -24.67
C THR A 190 14.01 0.62 -24.05
N VAL A 191 13.08 1.33 -24.66
CA VAL A 191 11.70 1.43 -24.18
C VAL A 191 10.73 1.03 -25.28
N VAL A 192 9.79 0.17 -24.91
CA VAL A 192 8.75 -0.33 -25.80
C VAL A 192 7.41 0.20 -25.35
N PHE A 193 6.68 0.85 -26.24
CA PHE A 193 5.37 1.43 -25.93
C PHE A 193 4.39 1.29 -27.11
N PRO A 194 3.09 1.13 -26.83
CA PRO A 194 2.06 1.06 -27.85
C PRO A 194 1.84 2.44 -28.49
N ILE A 195 1.27 2.41 -29.69
CA ILE A 195 0.86 3.57 -30.45
C ILE A 195 -0.46 3.22 -31.14
N VAL A 196 -1.32 4.22 -31.28
CA VAL A 196 -2.54 4.10 -32.06
C VAL A 196 -2.43 5.00 -33.28
N LYS A 197 -2.82 4.47 -34.45
CA LYS A 197 -2.91 5.27 -35.66
C LYS A 197 -4.09 4.86 -36.53
N GLU A 198 -4.86 5.87 -36.91
CA GLU A 198 -6.02 5.71 -37.77
C GLU A 198 -5.63 5.67 -39.24
N HIS A 199 -6.26 4.79 -40.02
CA HIS A 199 -6.14 4.79 -41.48
C HIS A 199 -7.38 4.17 -42.14
N PRO A 200 -7.67 4.51 -43.42
CA PRO A 200 -8.73 3.85 -44.17
C PRO A 200 -8.54 2.34 -44.23
N PHE A 201 -9.62 1.58 -44.11
CA PHE A 201 -9.64 0.13 -44.22
C PHE A 201 -10.97 -0.37 -44.77
N ASN A 202 -10.96 -1.49 -45.48
CA ASN A 202 -12.19 -2.07 -46.04
C ASN A 202 -13.00 -2.76 -44.93
N LEU A 203 -14.10 -2.12 -44.51
CA LEU A 203 -15.03 -2.63 -43.50
C LEU A 203 -16.40 -2.97 -44.10
N THR A 204 -16.48 -3.29 -45.40
CA THR A 204 -17.76 -3.65 -46.04
C THR A 204 -18.39 -4.91 -45.47
N ALA A 205 -17.60 -5.80 -44.85
CA ALA A 205 -18.11 -6.95 -44.10
C ALA A 205 -19.03 -6.54 -42.92
N TYR A 206 -18.90 -5.31 -42.43
CA TYR A 206 -19.77 -4.71 -41.42
C TYR A 206 -20.75 -3.70 -42.02
N ASN A 207 -20.97 -3.71 -43.34
CA ASN A 207 -21.78 -2.73 -44.08
C ASN A 207 -21.30 -1.27 -43.96
N ILE A 208 -20.00 -1.05 -43.76
CA ILE A 208 -19.39 0.29 -43.65
C ILE A 208 -18.65 0.63 -44.96
N THR A 209 -19.10 1.66 -45.66
CA THR A 209 -18.61 2.02 -47.01
C THR A 209 -17.36 2.91 -47.02
N ASN A 210 -17.11 3.68 -45.94
CA ASN A 210 -15.92 4.54 -45.78
C ASN A 210 -15.16 4.15 -44.50
N GLY A 211 -14.80 2.88 -44.39
CA GLY A 211 -14.22 2.29 -43.18
C GLY A 211 -12.90 2.94 -42.75
N VAL A 212 -12.77 3.20 -41.45
CA VAL A 212 -11.51 3.61 -40.81
C VAL A 212 -11.18 2.68 -39.67
N LEU A 213 -9.96 2.17 -39.68
CA LEU A 213 -9.40 1.33 -38.62
C LEU A 213 -8.61 2.21 -37.66
N LYS A 214 -8.85 2.04 -36.36
CA LYS A 214 -7.95 2.50 -35.30
C LYS A 214 -6.94 1.38 -35.06
N ASP A 215 -5.82 1.45 -35.77
CA ASP A 215 -4.86 0.35 -35.81
C ASP A 215 -3.81 0.48 -34.70
N ALA A 216 -3.38 -0.68 -34.22
CA ALA A 216 -2.42 -0.80 -33.14
C ALA A 216 -1.00 -0.97 -33.68
N TYR A 217 -0.10 -0.19 -33.10
CA TYR A 217 1.33 -0.22 -33.35
C TYR A 217 2.05 -0.35 -32.01
N PHE A 218 3.32 -0.68 -32.07
CA PHE A 218 4.26 -0.35 -30.99
C PHE A 218 5.60 0.02 -31.60
N GLN A 219 6.35 0.83 -30.86
CA GLN A 219 7.74 1.15 -31.18
C GLN A 219 8.65 0.70 -30.04
N GLU A 220 9.84 0.25 -30.39
CA GLU A 220 10.99 0.23 -29.49
C GLU A 220 11.92 1.38 -29.88
N VAL A 221 12.30 2.19 -28.90
CA VAL A 221 13.27 3.27 -29.09
C VAL A 221 14.36 3.19 -28.02
N ASP A 222 15.52 3.76 -28.30
CA ASP A 222 16.55 3.99 -27.30
C ASP A 222 16.09 5.07 -26.30
N LEU A 223 16.23 4.83 -25.00
CA LEU A 223 15.74 5.74 -23.95
C LEU A 223 16.43 7.10 -23.98
N ALA A 224 17.74 7.14 -24.25
CA ALA A 224 18.53 8.36 -24.15
C ALA A 224 18.42 9.23 -25.40
N THR A 225 18.40 8.61 -26.58
CA THR A 225 18.43 9.31 -27.88
C THR A 225 17.07 9.39 -28.55
N ASN A 226 16.08 8.65 -28.06
CA ASN A 226 14.78 8.46 -28.69
C ASN A 226 14.89 7.94 -30.14
N GLN A 227 15.99 7.23 -30.47
CA GLN A 227 16.19 6.63 -31.78
C GLN A 227 15.28 5.41 -31.96
N LEU A 228 14.58 5.33 -33.10
CA LEU A 228 13.77 4.17 -33.46
C LEU A 228 14.63 2.94 -33.71
N LEU A 229 14.31 1.84 -33.01
CA LEU A 229 14.97 0.54 -33.15
C LEU A 229 14.04 -0.48 -33.82
N PHE A 230 12.75 -0.44 -33.50
CA PHE A 230 11.76 -1.35 -34.08
C PHE A 230 10.38 -0.68 -34.14
N GLU A 231 9.62 -1.00 -35.18
CA GLU A 231 8.22 -0.58 -35.32
C GLU A 231 7.39 -1.76 -35.85
N TRP A 232 6.25 -1.99 -35.23
CA TRP A 232 5.31 -3.03 -35.63
C TRP A 232 3.91 -2.48 -35.79
N ARG A 233 3.15 -3.06 -36.73
CA ARG A 233 1.76 -2.71 -37.04
C ARG A 233 0.91 -3.97 -37.07
N ALA A 234 -0.14 -4.03 -36.26
CA ALA A 234 -0.97 -5.21 -36.09
C ALA A 234 -1.63 -5.66 -37.39
N SER A 235 -2.30 -4.77 -38.11
CA SER A 235 -3.07 -5.12 -39.32
C SER A 235 -2.22 -5.61 -40.50
N LYS A 236 -0.88 -5.50 -40.43
CA LYS A 236 0.04 -6.10 -41.42
C LYS A 236 0.17 -7.62 -41.25
N PHE A 237 0.01 -8.12 -40.03
CA PHE A 237 0.31 -9.51 -39.67
C PHE A 237 -0.90 -10.29 -39.17
N ILE A 238 -1.95 -9.58 -38.72
CA ILE A 238 -3.15 -10.17 -38.12
C ILE A 238 -4.37 -9.60 -38.83
N ASP A 239 -5.30 -10.48 -39.21
CA ASP A 239 -6.55 -10.10 -39.86
C ASP A 239 -7.47 -9.35 -38.86
N PRO A 240 -7.88 -8.10 -39.15
CA PRO A 240 -8.77 -7.33 -38.29
C PRO A 240 -10.11 -8.00 -37.94
N PHE A 241 -10.60 -8.92 -38.77
CA PHE A 241 -11.85 -9.64 -38.53
C PHE A 241 -11.73 -10.77 -37.48
N THR A 242 -10.52 -11.01 -36.96
CA THR A 242 -10.30 -11.96 -35.86
C THR A 242 -10.73 -11.42 -34.49
N THR A 243 -11.09 -10.13 -34.41
CA THR A 243 -11.61 -9.49 -33.21
C THR A 243 -12.95 -10.05 -32.75
N TYR A 244 -13.22 -9.96 -31.45
CA TYR A 244 -14.53 -10.18 -30.82
C TYR A 244 -15.30 -8.86 -30.61
N TRP A 245 -14.67 -7.71 -30.87
CA TRP A 245 -15.31 -6.40 -30.79
C TRP A 245 -16.12 -6.12 -32.06
N ASP A 246 -17.43 -5.94 -31.90
CA ASP A 246 -18.31 -5.57 -33.02
C ASP A 246 -18.35 -4.03 -33.15
N PRO A 247 -17.96 -3.46 -34.31
CA PRO A 247 -17.99 -2.02 -34.52
C PRO A 247 -19.40 -1.42 -34.34
N GLU A 248 -20.47 -2.18 -34.58
CA GLU A 248 -21.85 -1.70 -34.41
C GLU A 248 -22.15 -1.33 -32.95
N THR A 249 -21.48 -1.99 -31.98
CA THR A 249 -21.65 -1.76 -30.53
C THR A 249 -21.55 -0.28 -30.15
N ARG A 250 -20.67 0.46 -30.83
CA ARG A 250 -20.44 1.89 -30.59
C ARG A 250 -20.53 2.74 -31.85
N LYS A 251 -21.11 2.20 -32.93
CA LYS A 251 -21.18 2.83 -34.26
C LYS A 251 -19.78 3.26 -34.75
N GLU A 252 -18.81 2.38 -34.54
CA GLU A 252 -17.42 2.57 -34.93
C GLU A 252 -17.18 2.22 -36.40
N GLY A 253 -15.96 2.49 -36.88
CA GLY A 253 -15.52 2.29 -38.25
C GLY A 253 -15.77 3.49 -39.16
N VAL A 254 -16.27 4.61 -38.64
CA VAL A 254 -16.51 5.84 -39.42
C VAL A 254 -15.40 6.88 -39.24
N PRO A 255 -15.09 7.71 -40.26
CA PRO A 255 -14.03 8.70 -40.16
C PRO A 255 -14.28 9.78 -39.09
N ARG A 256 -13.19 10.29 -38.49
CA ARG A 256 -13.11 11.48 -37.61
C ARG A 256 -13.84 11.42 -36.25
N ASP A 257 -14.84 10.55 -36.11
CA ASP A 257 -15.65 10.49 -34.89
C ASP A 257 -15.44 9.19 -34.11
N ALA A 258 -15.43 8.04 -34.80
CA ALA A 258 -15.39 6.73 -34.16
C ALA A 258 -14.70 5.68 -35.07
N PRO A 259 -13.37 5.70 -35.22
CA PRO A 259 -12.66 4.67 -35.96
C PRO A 259 -12.79 3.30 -35.25
N PHE A 260 -12.72 2.20 -36.01
CA PHE A 260 -12.89 0.85 -35.47
C PHE A 260 -11.68 0.38 -34.67
N ASP A 261 -11.83 0.26 -33.36
CA ASP A 261 -10.80 -0.22 -32.45
C ASP A 261 -10.79 -1.74 -32.42
N TRP A 262 -10.22 -2.37 -33.44
CA TRP A 262 -10.33 -3.83 -33.61
C TRP A 262 -9.36 -4.61 -32.72
N PHE A 263 -8.19 -4.06 -32.40
CA PHE A 263 -7.09 -4.77 -31.71
C PHE A 263 -6.97 -4.36 -30.25
N HIS A 264 -7.03 -3.06 -29.95
CA HIS A 264 -6.90 -2.52 -28.60
C HIS A 264 -5.70 -3.13 -27.82
N ILE A 265 -4.48 -2.77 -28.24
CA ILE A 265 -3.25 -3.17 -27.55
C ILE A 265 -3.22 -2.59 -26.15
N ASN A 266 -2.88 -3.41 -25.15
CA ASN A 266 -2.83 -2.94 -23.76
C ASN A 266 -1.62 -3.40 -22.96
N SER A 267 -0.78 -4.27 -23.53
CA SER A 267 0.55 -4.53 -23.01
C SER A 267 1.49 -5.08 -24.08
N VAL A 268 2.76 -4.72 -23.95
CA VAL A 268 3.87 -5.21 -24.77
C VAL A 268 5.10 -5.40 -23.88
N GLN A 269 5.79 -6.52 -24.03
CA GLN A 269 7.06 -6.80 -23.34
C GLN A 269 8.07 -7.35 -24.34
N LYS A 270 9.29 -6.80 -24.35
CA LYS A 270 10.42 -7.40 -25.07
C LYS A 270 11.13 -8.41 -24.19
N ASP A 271 11.51 -9.55 -24.76
CA ASP A 271 12.28 -10.59 -24.10
C ASP A 271 13.76 -10.58 -24.49
N ASP A 272 14.54 -11.46 -23.85
CA ASP A 272 15.98 -11.60 -24.06
C ASP A 272 16.34 -12.27 -25.41
N ARG A 273 15.36 -12.86 -26.11
CA ARG A 273 15.52 -13.34 -27.50
C ARG A 273 15.24 -12.23 -28.52
N GLY A 274 14.88 -11.03 -28.06
CA GLY A 274 14.53 -9.89 -28.89
C GLY A 274 13.14 -9.97 -29.51
N ASN A 275 12.27 -10.87 -29.05
CA ASN A 275 10.88 -10.96 -29.49
C ASN A 275 9.95 -10.19 -28.54
N TYR A 276 8.69 -10.04 -28.94
CA TYR A 276 7.71 -9.26 -28.18
C TYR A 276 6.50 -10.11 -27.79
N LEU A 277 6.15 -10.09 -26.51
CA LEU A 277 4.87 -10.58 -26.01
C LEU A 277 3.85 -9.43 -26.04
N VAL A 278 2.76 -9.59 -26.80
CA VAL A 278 1.78 -8.53 -27.06
C VAL A 278 0.39 -9.00 -26.66
N SER A 279 -0.30 -8.21 -25.82
CA SER A 279 -1.69 -8.47 -25.44
C SER A 279 -2.66 -7.59 -26.24
N SER A 280 -3.70 -8.21 -26.77
CA SER A 280 -4.82 -7.53 -27.42
C SER A 280 -6.10 -7.82 -26.65
N ARG A 281 -6.71 -6.73 -26.16
CA ARG A 281 -7.97 -6.80 -25.42
C ARG A 281 -9.10 -7.34 -26.29
N HIS A 282 -9.20 -6.89 -27.55
CA HIS A 282 -10.38 -7.13 -28.39
C HIS A 282 -10.31 -8.44 -29.20
N THR A 283 -9.13 -9.04 -29.35
CA THR A 283 -9.00 -10.38 -29.96
C THR A 283 -8.98 -11.51 -28.93
N HIS A 284 -9.02 -11.19 -27.63
CA HIS A 284 -8.89 -12.14 -26.52
C HIS A 284 -7.63 -13.00 -26.63
N SER A 285 -6.53 -12.40 -27.11
CA SER A 285 -5.33 -13.14 -27.49
C SER A 285 -4.05 -12.50 -26.98
N ILE A 286 -3.08 -13.36 -26.68
CA ILE A 286 -1.67 -13.00 -26.48
C ILE A 286 -0.86 -13.50 -27.69
N TYR A 287 -0.10 -12.60 -28.29
CA TYR A 287 0.72 -12.84 -29.48
C TYR A 287 2.19 -12.80 -29.12
N TYR A 288 2.96 -13.75 -29.64
CA TYR A 288 4.42 -13.72 -29.58
C TYR A 288 4.98 -13.35 -30.95
N VAL A 289 5.57 -12.17 -31.04
CA VAL A 289 5.95 -11.50 -32.29
C VAL A 289 7.46 -11.54 -32.46
N SER A 290 7.93 -11.96 -33.63
CA SER A 290 9.34 -11.95 -33.98
C SER A 290 9.87 -10.52 -34.07
N GLY A 291 10.89 -10.17 -33.29
CA GLY A 291 11.52 -8.84 -33.40
C GLY A 291 12.45 -8.67 -34.61
N LEU A 292 12.64 -9.72 -35.40
CA LEU A 292 13.40 -9.65 -36.65
C LEU A 292 12.50 -9.43 -37.86
N THR A 293 11.33 -10.08 -37.88
CA THR A 293 10.46 -10.11 -39.08
C THR A 293 9.10 -9.44 -38.87
N GLY A 294 8.69 -9.24 -37.62
CA GLY A 294 7.34 -8.83 -37.25
C GLY A 294 6.28 -9.93 -37.37
N ASN A 295 6.64 -11.13 -37.85
CA ASN A 295 5.71 -12.25 -37.96
C ASN A 295 5.29 -12.75 -36.57
N VAL A 296 4.02 -13.15 -36.45
CA VAL A 296 3.53 -13.86 -35.26
C VAL A 296 4.10 -15.28 -35.26
N ILE A 297 4.87 -15.60 -34.21
CA ILE A 297 5.48 -16.92 -33.99
C ILE A 297 4.42 -17.89 -33.44
N TRP A 298 3.61 -17.43 -32.50
CA TRP A 298 2.44 -18.14 -32.00
C TRP A 298 1.44 -17.19 -31.32
N THR A 299 0.21 -17.67 -31.21
CA THR A 299 -0.90 -17.01 -30.50
C THR A 299 -1.48 -17.98 -29.48
N VAL A 300 -1.78 -17.50 -28.27
CA VAL A 300 -2.60 -18.22 -27.28
C VAL A 300 -3.88 -17.45 -27.01
N GLY A 301 -5.00 -18.16 -26.95
CA GLY A 301 -6.35 -17.57 -26.82
C GLY A 301 -6.96 -17.10 -28.15
N GLY A 302 -8.22 -16.67 -28.07
CA GLY A 302 -8.99 -16.12 -29.18
C GLY A 302 -9.19 -17.03 -30.40
N LYS A 303 -9.60 -16.44 -31.53
CA LYS A 303 -9.96 -17.17 -32.76
C LYS A 303 -8.77 -17.83 -33.47
N GLN A 304 -7.55 -17.38 -33.17
CA GLN A 304 -6.31 -17.79 -33.85
C GLN A 304 -5.37 -18.58 -32.93
N ASN A 305 -5.91 -19.19 -31.86
CA ASN A 305 -5.14 -19.97 -30.90
C ASN A 305 -4.34 -21.10 -31.55
N ASN A 306 -3.07 -21.26 -31.17
CA ASN A 306 -2.21 -22.34 -31.65
C ASN A 306 -2.00 -23.47 -30.64
N PHE A 307 -2.48 -23.33 -29.41
CA PHE A 307 -2.19 -24.27 -28.32
C PHE A 307 -3.39 -25.15 -27.99
N ARG A 308 -3.14 -26.43 -27.76
CA ARG A 308 -4.11 -27.33 -27.13
C ARG A 308 -4.24 -26.95 -25.66
N ASP A 309 -5.45 -26.60 -25.25
CA ASP A 309 -5.79 -26.35 -23.86
C ASP A 309 -5.82 -27.66 -23.08
N MET A 310 -5.02 -27.74 -22.03
CA MET A 310 -4.85 -28.92 -21.16
C MET A 310 -5.58 -28.73 -19.81
N SER A 311 -6.49 -27.77 -19.73
CA SER A 311 -7.22 -27.36 -18.52
C SER A 311 -8.71 -27.22 -18.79
N SER A 312 -9.26 -28.06 -19.69
CA SER A 312 -10.67 -28.10 -20.04
C SER A 312 -11.23 -26.75 -20.53
N GLY A 313 -10.42 -26.01 -21.31
CA GLY A 313 -10.76 -24.70 -21.86
C GLY A 313 -10.41 -23.52 -20.96
N LYS A 314 -10.06 -23.75 -19.68
CA LYS A 314 -9.83 -22.67 -18.71
C LYS A 314 -8.52 -21.88 -18.94
N ALA A 315 -7.60 -22.42 -19.73
CA ALA A 315 -6.32 -21.77 -20.03
C ALA A 315 -6.42 -20.82 -21.22
N THR A 316 -7.45 -20.97 -22.06
CA THR A 316 -7.63 -20.24 -23.32
C THR A 316 -8.94 -19.44 -23.38
N ASP A 317 -9.81 -19.55 -22.37
CA ASP A 317 -11.09 -18.82 -22.26
C ASP A 317 -10.99 -17.43 -21.61
N PHE A 318 -9.78 -16.93 -21.36
CA PHE A 318 -9.59 -15.56 -20.89
C PHE A 318 -10.08 -14.56 -21.94
N ALA A 319 -10.58 -13.41 -21.50
CA ALA A 319 -11.17 -12.43 -22.39
C ALA A 319 -10.99 -11.00 -21.87
N TRP A 320 -10.83 -10.06 -22.81
CA TRP A 320 -10.63 -8.64 -22.51
C TRP A 320 -9.44 -8.36 -21.58
N GLN A 321 -8.46 -9.25 -21.59
CA GLN A 321 -7.37 -9.34 -20.62
C GLN A 321 -6.36 -8.20 -20.72
N HIS A 322 -5.67 -7.91 -19.62
CA HIS A 322 -4.64 -6.88 -19.49
C HIS A 322 -3.34 -7.43 -18.90
N HIS A 323 -2.27 -6.64 -19.06
CA HIS A 323 -0.98 -6.81 -18.38
C HIS A 323 -0.34 -8.20 -18.53
N ALA A 324 -0.21 -8.67 -19.77
CA ALA A 324 0.51 -9.90 -20.06
C ALA A 324 2.02 -9.70 -19.88
N ARG A 325 2.64 -10.53 -19.04
CA ARG A 325 4.09 -10.53 -18.81
C ARG A 325 4.62 -11.96 -18.71
N TRP A 326 5.88 -12.14 -19.12
CA TRP A 326 6.64 -13.34 -18.77
C TRP A 326 6.88 -13.37 -17.25
N VAL A 327 6.68 -14.54 -16.65
CA VAL A 327 6.97 -14.78 -15.23
C VAL A 327 8.41 -15.30 -15.04
N ASP A 328 8.94 -15.99 -16.06
CA ASP A 328 10.24 -16.63 -16.04
C ASP A 328 11.12 -16.21 -17.23
N THR A 329 12.43 -16.43 -17.11
CA THR A 329 13.41 -16.14 -18.16
C THR A 329 13.40 -17.17 -19.29
N GLU A 330 12.91 -18.36 -18.99
CA GLU A 330 12.77 -19.49 -19.91
C GLU A 330 11.60 -19.30 -20.89
N MET A 331 10.72 -18.32 -20.61
CA MET A 331 9.52 -18.00 -21.38
C MET A 331 8.56 -19.20 -21.46
N THR A 332 8.34 -19.85 -20.30
CA THR A 332 7.40 -20.96 -20.16
C THR A 332 6.15 -20.59 -19.39
N LYS A 333 6.13 -19.44 -18.71
CA LYS A 333 4.99 -18.98 -17.92
C LYS A 333 4.60 -17.53 -18.22
N ILE A 334 3.31 -17.29 -18.45
CA ILE A 334 2.74 -15.95 -18.68
C ILE A 334 1.75 -15.63 -17.57
N GLN A 335 1.91 -14.48 -16.91
CA GLN A 335 0.88 -13.89 -16.06
C GLN A 335 0.00 -12.95 -16.88
N LEU A 336 -1.28 -12.85 -16.53
CA LEU A 336 -2.18 -11.82 -17.07
C LEU A 336 -3.37 -11.59 -16.12
N PHE A 337 -3.97 -10.40 -16.23
CA PHE A 337 -5.24 -10.07 -15.59
C PHE A 337 -6.39 -10.34 -16.56
N ASP A 338 -7.23 -11.32 -16.24
CA ASP A 338 -8.36 -11.76 -17.05
C ASP A 338 -9.62 -11.02 -16.62
N ASN A 339 -9.96 -9.94 -17.32
CA ASN A 339 -11.09 -9.07 -17.01
C ASN A 339 -12.44 -9.78 -17.15
N ARG A 340 -12.60 -10.60 -18.19
CA ARG A 340 -13.82 -11.32 -18.60
C ARG A 340 -15.04 -10.46 -18.94
N ASN A 341 -14.93 -9.14 -18.86
CA ASN A 341 -16.06 -8.23 -19.01
C ASN A 341 -15.67 -6.95 -19.74
N THR A 342 -16.70 -6.31 -20.27
CA THR A 342 -16.68 -4.93 -20.75
C THR A 342 -17.96 -4.22 -20.25
N PRO A 343 -18.07 -2.89 -20.40
CA PRO A 343 -19.32 -2.19 -20.13
C PRO A 343 -20.52 -2.67 -21.00
N TRP A 344 -20.26 -3.37 -22.09
CA TRP A 344 -21.27 -3.79 -23.09
C TRP A 344 -21.43 -5.30 -23.20
N HIS A 345 -20.59 -6.08 -22.52
CA HIS A 345 -20.59 -7.53 -22.59
C HIS A 345 -20.10 -8.14 -21.27
N SER A 346 -20.83 -9.13 -20.77
CA SER A 346 -20.42 -9.95 -19.62
C SER A 346 -20.26 -11.38 -20.09
N ALA A 347 -19.10 -12.00 -19.81
CA ALA A 347 -18.95 -13.44 -20.01
C ALA A 347 -19.83 -14.24 -19.04
N GLU A 348 -20.06 -15.53 -19.35
CA GLU A 348 -20.77 -16.47 -18.47
C GLU A 348 -20.11 -16.59 -17.08
N ARG A 349 -18.79 -16.44 -17.03
CA ARG A 349 -18.00 -16.31 -15.80
C ARG A 349 -17.58 -14.84 -15.65
N PRO A 350 -18.34 -14.00 -14.94
CA PRO A 350 -18.19 -12.56 -15.04
C PRO A 350 -17.23 -11.97 -14.01
N TYR A 351 -16.49 -12.77 -13.24
CA TYR A 351 -15.58 -12.24 -12.23
C TYR A 351 -14.17 -12.16 -12.78
N SER A 352 -13.50 -11.04 -12.52
CA SER A 352 -12.13 -10.83 -12.96
C SER A 352 -11.18 -11.65 -12.10
N ARG A 353 -10.09 -12.15 -12.71
CA ARG A 353 -9.11 -13.01 -12.03
C ARG A 353 -7.69 -12.71 -12.51
N GLY A 354 -6.71 -12.95 -11.64
CA GLY A 354 -5.32 -13.13 -12.08
C GLY A 354 -5.10 -14.58 -12.50
N ILE A 355 -4.38 -14.83 -13.59
CA ILE A 355 -3.98 -16.20 -13.97
C ILE A 355 -2.51 -16.29 -14.37
N VAL A 356 -1.92 -17.47 -14.12
CA VAL A 356 -0.65 -17.88 -14.71
C VAL A 356 -0.91 -19.02 -15.68
N LEU A 357 -0.47 -18.84 -16.92
CA LEU A 357 -0.49 -19.86 -17.97
C LEU A 357 0.88 -20.48 -18.10
N ARG A 358 0.96 -21.81 -18.16
CA ARG A 358 2.19 -22.54 -18.51
C ARG A 358 2.11 -23.02 -19.95
N LEU A 359 3.18 -22.85 -20.71
CA LEU A 359 3.24 -23.14 -22.14
C LEU A 359 4.32 -24.19 -22.44
N ASP A 360 3.99 -25.15 -23.31
CA ASP A 360 4.95 -25.96 -24.06
C ASP A 360 4.86 -25.55 -25.53
N THR A 361 5.82 -24.76 -25.99
CA THR A 361 5.82 -24.21 -27.35
C THR A 361 6.20 -25.24 -28.42
N VAL A 362 6.80 -26.36 -28.03
CA VAL A 362 7.16 -27.48 -28.92
C VAL A 362 5.96 -28.38 -29.14
N ARG A 363 5.30 -28.80 -28.05
CA ARG A 363 4.07 -29.62 -28.11
C ARG A 363 2.83 -28.81 -28.46
N LYS A 364 2.92 -27.47 -28.39
CA LYS A 364 1.78 -26.55 -28.52
C LYS A 364 0.69 -26.87 -27.52
N GLU A 365 1.06 -26.97 -26.25
CA GLU A 365 0.14 -27.23 -25.13
C GLU A 365 0.17 -26.06 -24.14
N VAL A 366 -0.99 -25.75 -23.54
CA VAL A 366 -1.12 -24.70 -22.53
C VAL A 366 -1.96 -25.18 -21.34
N TRP A 367 -1.53 -24.83 -20.13
CA TRP A 367 -2.22 -25.13 -18.88
C TRP A 367 -2.53 -23.84 -18.13
N LEU A 368 -3.68 -23.82 -17.45
CA LEU A 368 -3.93 -22.89 -16.37
C LEU A 368 -3.17 -23.41 -15.15
N GLU A 369 -2.04 -22.81 -14.82
CA GLU A 369 -1.18 -23.24 -13.72
C GLU A 369 -1.69 -22.69 -12.38
N HIS A 370 -2.04 -21.41 -12.34
CA HIS A 370 -2.62 -20.76 -11.16
C HIS A 370 -3.81 -19.88 -11.55
N GLU A 371 -4.80 -19.82 -10.64
CA GLU A 371 -5.97 -18.94 -10.71
C GLU A 371 -6.11 -18.20 -9.38
N TYR A 372 -6.20 -16.88 -9.46
CA TYR A 372 -6.38 -15.97 -8.33
C TYR A 372 -7.70 -15.22 -8.51
N LEU A 373 -8.73 -15.68 -7.80
CA LEU A 373 -10.10 -15.21 -7.97
C LEU A 373 -10.67 -14.72 -6.64
N PHE A 374 -11.08 -13.46 -6.60
CA PHE A 374 -11.83 -12.88 -5.48
C PHE A 374 -13.20 -12.40 -5.96
N GLN A 375 -14.26 -13.04 -5.46
CA GLN A 375 -15.64 -12.68 -5.82
C GLN A 375 -16.20 -11.65 -4.83
N PRO A 376 -17.06 -10.72 -5.28
CA PRO A 376 -17.67 -10.64 -6.61
C PRO A 376 -17.06 -9.55 -7.51
N LEU A 377 -15.75 -9.31 -7.50
CA LEU A 377 -15.15 -8.19 -8.25
C LEU A 377 -15.21 -8.38 -9.77
N LYS A 378 -15.63 -7.32 -10.47
CA LYS A 378 -15.75 -7.25 -11.93
C LYS A 378 -15.09 -5.98 -12.43
N ALA A 379 -13.89 -6.10 -12.98
CA ALA A 379 -13.17 -5.02 -13.62
C ALA A 379 -13.40 -5.07 -15.13
N VAL A 380 -14.22 -4.17 -15.66
CA VAL A 380 -14.60 -4.15 -17.09
C VAL A 380 -13.51 -3.58 -18.01
N ARG A 381 -12.45 -3.02 -17.44
CA ARG A 381 -11.25 -2.50 -18.13
C ARG A 381 -10.09 -2.40 -17.15
N GLU A 382 -8.90 -2.16 -17.71
CA GLU A 382 -7.67 -1.90 -16.95
C GLU A 382 -7.30 -3.11 -16.07
N GLY A 383 -6.39 -2.91 -15.13
CA GLY A 383 -6.00 -3.92 -14.16
C GLY A 383 -4.67 -4.59 -14.47
N SER A 384 -4.13 -5.25 -13.46
CA SER A 384 -2.83 -5.90 -13.50
C SER A 384 -2.80 -7.12 -12.61
N MET A 385 -1.92 -8.03 -12.98
CA MET A 385 -1.42 -9.08 -12.10
C MET A 385 0.09 -8.98 -12.04
N GLN A 386 0.69 -9.30 -10.89
CA GLN A 386 2.12 -9.42 -10.69
C GLN A 386 2.41 -10.60 -9.78
N VAL A 387 3.13 -11.60 -10.29
CA VAL A 387 3.77 -12.63 -9.47
C VAL A 387 4.94 -11.99 -8.71
N LEU A 388 4.98 -12.17 -7.40
CA LEU A 388 5.98 -11.67 -6.49
C LEU A 388 6.77 -12.85 -5.92
N THR A 389 8.10 -12.74 -5.97
CA THR A 389 9.02 -13.83 -5.59
C THR A 389 9.79 -13.53 -4.30
N ASP A 390 9.50 -12.41 -3.66
CA ASP A 390 10.18 -11.91 -2.47
C ASP A 390 9.47 -12.27 -1.16
N SER A 391 8.34 -12.98 -1.22
CA SER A 391 7.63 -13.43 -0.01
C SER A 391 8.42 -14.50 0.75
N PRO A 392 8.39 -14.47 2.10
CA PRO A 392 9.07 -15.46 2.93
C PRO A 392 8.43 -16.86 2.89
N ARG A 393 7.25 -17.02 2.28
CA ARG A 393 6.47 -18.28 2.27
C ARG A 393 6.23 -18.87 0.88
N GLY A 394 7.01 -18.44 -0.12
CA GLY A 394 6.85 -18.88 -1.51
C GLY A 394 6.41 -17.73 -2.40
N HIS A 395 5.91 -18.03 -3.59
CA HIS A 395 5.44 -16.98 -4.49
C HIS A 395 4.09 -16.43 -4.02
N THR A 396 3.87 -15.13 -4.21
CA THR A 396 2.55 -14.51 -4.06
C THR A 396 2.12 -13.86 -5.36
N ALA A 397 0.84 -13.52 -5.46
CA ALA A 397 0.31 -12.80 -6.60
C ALA A 397 -0.44 -11.56 -6.14
N LEU A 398 0.03 -10.38 -6.56
CA LEU A 398 -0.73 -9.14 -6.41
C LEU A 398 -1.65 -8.96 -7.63
N VAL A 399 -2.94 -8.80 -7.36
CA VAL A 399 -3.96 -8.48 -8.36
C VAL A 399 -4.48 -7.07 -8.10
N GLY A 400 -4.33 -6.18 -9.07
CA GLY A 400 -4.93 -4.85 -9.07
C GLY A 400 -6.13 -4.83 -10.02
N TYR A 401 -7.29 -4.42 -9.51
CA TYR A 401 -8.57 -4.55 -10.24
C TYR A 401 -8.90 -3.34 -11.13
N GLY A 402 -7.90 -2.53 -11.51
CA GLY A 402 -8.05 -1.48 -12.52
C GLY A 402 -9.11 -0.44 -12.13
N GLN A 403 -10.23 -0.49 -12.85
CA GLN A 403 -11.42 0.33 -12.59
C GLN A 403 -12.00 0.10 -11.19
N GLN A 404 -11.90 -1.10 -10.61
CA GLN A 404 -12.27 -1.26 -9.21
C GLN A 404 -11.12 -0.75 -8.35
N PRO A 405 -11.38 0.14 -7.36
CA PRO A 405 -10.34 0.79 -6.56
C PRO A 405 -9.79 -0.17 -5.50
N ALA A 406 -9.31 -1.35 -5.90
CA ALA A 406 -8.91 -2.41 -4.98
C ALA A 406 -7.64 -3.14 -5.46
N ILE A 407 -6.88 -3.61 -4.48
CA ILE A 407 -5.76 -4.53 -4.66
C ILE A 407 -5.93 -5.71 -3.70
N THR A 408 -5.64 -6.91 -4.19
CA THR A 408 -5.64 -8.13 -3.37
C THR A 408 -4.34 -8.89 -3.61
N GLU A 409 -3.64 -9.26 -2.54
CA GLU A 409 -2.51 -10.18 -2.60
C GLU A 409 -2.94 -11.58 -2.18
N PHE A 410 -2.59 -12.55 -3.00
CA PHE A 410 -2.89 -13.96 -2.79
C PHE A 410 -1.62 -14.75 -2.50
N SER A 411 -1.72 -15.77 -1.65
CA SER A 411 -0.72 -16.84 -1.59
C SER A 411 -0.72 -17.65 -2.88
N GLU A 412 0.34 -18.44 -3.11
CA GLU A 412 0.53 -19.24 -4.32
C GLU A 412 -0.66 -20.16 -4.68
N ASP A 413 -1.34 -20.69 -3.65
CA ASP A 413 -2.50 -21.58 -3.74
C ASP A 413 -3.85 -20.84 -3.92
N GLY A 414 -3.84 -19.51 -3.95
CA GLY A 414 -5.02 -18.69 -4.22
C GLY A 414 -5.79 -18.22 -3.00
N ALA A 415 -5.26 -18.37 -1.78
CA ALA A 415 -5.88 -17.77 -0.60
C ALA A 415 -5.58 -16.26 -0.51
N VAL A 416 -6.58 -15.47 -0.12
CA VAL A 416 -6.42 -14.03 0.12
C VAL A 416 -5.61 -13.82 1.40
N ILE A 417 -4.47 -13.14 1.28
CA ILE A 417 -3.57 -12.83 2.41
C ILE A 417 -3.43 -11.33 2.67
N TRP A 418 -3.97 -10.49 1.79
CA TRP A 418 -4.10 -9.04 1.98
C TRP A 418 -5.13 -8.49 1.00
N ASP A 419 -6.03 -7.61 1.44
CA ASP A 419 -7.04 -7.00 0.58
C ASP A 419 -7.31 -5.56 1.02
N VAL A 420 -7.23 -4.63 0.08
CA VAL A 420 -7.27 -3.18 0.34
C VAL A 420 -8.11 -2.49 -0.72
N ALA A 421 -9.05 -1.66 -0.25
CA ALA A 421 -9.83 -0.74 -1.08
C ALA A 421 -9.37 0.71 -0.88
N PHE A 422 -9.30 1.47 -1.97
CA PHE A 422 -9.00 2.90 -2.03
C PHE A 422 -10.24 3.77 -2.35
N GLY A 423 -11.41 3.15 -2.35
CA GLY A 423 -12.71 3.80 -2.47
C GLY A 423 -13.85 2.77 -2.46
N PRO A 424 -15.12 3.22 -2.47
CA PRO A 424 -16.26 2.35 -2.70
C PRO A 424 -16.11 1.55 -4.00
N MET A 425 -16.39 0.25 -3.95
CA MET A 425 -16.31 -0.64 -5.11
C MET A 425 -17.66 -0.67 -5.86
N HIS A 426 -17.66 -1.16 -7.10
CA HIS A 426 -18.85 -1.31 -7.95
C HIS A 426 -19.52 -0.01 -8.41
N LEU A 427 -18.84 1.13 -8.28
CA LEU A 427 -19.35 2.43 -8.71
C LEU A 427 -18.68 2.91 -10.02
N ASP A 428 -18.80 2.18 -11.12
CA ASP A 428 -18.14 2.46 -12.43
C ASP A 428 -17.68 3.92 -12.63
N ARG A 429 -16.37 4.19 -12.49
CA ARG A 429 -15.70 5.51 -12.53
C ARG A 429 -16.05 6.53 -11.47
N GLU A 430 -17.14 6.39 -10.74
CA GLU A 430 -17.53 7.33 -9.70
C GLU A 430 -16.58 7.27 -8.50
N SER A 431 -15.82 6.17 -8.34
CA SER A 431 -14.66 6.05 -7.44
C SER A 431 -13.33 6.27 -8.18
N ALA A 432 -12.26 6.53 -7.44
CA ALA A 432 -10.93 6.70 -8.04
C ALA A 432 -10.37 5.38 -8.58
N ASP A 433 -10.38 5.21 -9.91
CA ASP A 433 -9.80 4.08 -10.62
C ASP A 433 -8.25 4.17 -10.59
N ASN A 434 -7.54 3.04 -10.65
CA ASN A 434 -6.09 3.01 -10.84
C ASN A 434 -5.71 2.00 -11.92
N TYR A 435 -5.11 2.49 -13.02
CA TYR A 435 -4.90 1.71 -14.23
C TYR A 435 -4.17 0.37 -13.99
N ARG A 436 -3.12 0.40 -13.17
CA ARG A 436 -2.36 -0.78 -12.73
C ARG A 436 -1.85 -0.59 -11.31
N SER A 437 -1.79 -1.70 -10.58
CA SER A 437 -1.17 -1.77 -9.26
C SER A 437 -0.03 -2.78 -9.29
N LEU A 438 1.14 -2.36 -8.83
CA LEU A 438 2.37 -3.14 -8.79
C LEU A 438 3.10 -2.89 -7.47
N LYS A 439 3.71 -3.93 -6.91
CA LYS A 439 4.55 -3.86 -5.71
C LYS A 439 6.02 -3.92 -6.10
N PHE A 440 6.82 -3.05 -5.49
CA PHE A 440 8.26 -2.99 -5.72
C PHE A 440 8.99 -2.26 -4.59
N ASN A 441 10.32 -2.31 -4.63
CA ASN A 441 11.18 -1.50 -3.78
C ASN A 441 11.71 -0.28 -4.54
N TRP A 442 11.73 0.86 -3.85
CA TRP A 442 12.23 2.14 -4.34
C TRP A 442 13.06 2.78 -3.24
N THR A 443 14.16 3.41 -3.63
CA THR A 443 14.99 4.22 -2.73
C THR A 443 14.94 5.65 -3.22
N GLY A 444 14.28 6.51 -2.46
CA GLY A 444 14.08 7.92 -2.77
C GLY A 444 14.96 8.81 -1.90
N THR A 445 15.71 9.70 -2.55
CA THR A 445 16.60 10.69 -1.95
C THR A 445 16.25 12.08 -2.50
N PRO A 446 15.10 12.65 -2.12
CA PRO A 446 14.58 13.86 -2.73
C PRO A 446 15.57 15.03 -2.63
N ALA A 447 15.68 15.82 -3.70
CA ALA A 447 16.57 16.98 -3.76
C ALA A 447 16.11 18.17 -2.89
N TRP A 448 14.88 18.12 -2.35
CA TRP A 448 14.34 19.12 -1.44
C TRP A 448 14.42 18.66 0.02
N LYS A 449 14.33 19.63 0.93
CA LYS A 449 14.45 19.41 2.38
C LYS A 449 13.14 18.91 3.00
N PRO A 450 13.21 18.25 4.18
CA PRO A 450 12.01 17.98 4.96
C PRO A 450 11.35 19.29 5.42
N LYS A 451 10.03 19.26 5.59
CA LYS A 451 9.22 20.42 6.02
C LYS A 451 8.75 20.27 7.45
N ILE A 452 8.43 21.40 8.07
CA ILE A 452 7.91 21.48 9.45
C ILE A 452 6.81 22.53 9.54
N ALA A 453 5.77 22.28 10.33
CA ALA A 453 4.67 23.23 10.56
C ALA A 453 4.19 23.19 12.03
N PRO A 454 3.70 24.32 12.57
CA PRO A 454 3.05 24.35 13.88
C PRO A 454 1.58 23.90 13.75
N GLY A 455 1.04 23.33 14.81
CA GLY A 455 -0.38 23.05 14.90
C GLY A 455 -0.84 22.66 16.31
N PRO A 456 -2.16 22.48 16.51
CA PRO A 456 -2.69 21.92 17.74
C PRO A 456 -2.38 20.43 17.84
N GLN A 457 -2.73 19.76 18.94
CA GLN A 457 -2.71 18.30 18.96
C GLN A 457 -3.67 17.72 17.91
N PRO A 458 -3.35 16.55 17.30
CA PRO A 458 -4.10 16.04 16.17
C PRO A 458 -5.53 15.64 16.56
N GLN A 459 -6.49 16.38 16.01
CA GLN A 459 -7.92 16.05 16.01
C GLN A 459 -8.41 16.13 14.58
N TYR A 460 -8.84 15.01 14.01
CA TYR A 460 -9.27 14.98 12.61
C TYR A 460 -10.69 15.54 12.44
N ALA A 461 -10.86 16.44 11.49
CA ALA A 461 -12.13 16.84 10.93
C ALA A 461 -12.28 16.28 9.51
N PHE A 462 -13.51 16.04 9.08
CA PHE A 462 -13.83 15.56 7.73
C PHE A 462 -14.53 16.64 6.93
N GLU A 463 -14.00 16.96 5.76
CA GLU A 463 -14.58 17.89 4.81
C GLU A 463 -15.28 17.11 3.70
N SER A 464 -16.62 17.19 3.66
CA SER A 464 -17.44 16.38 2.75
C SER A 464 -17.32 16.84 1.29
N GLU A 465 -17.12 18.14 1.03
CA GLU A 465 -17.07 18.72 -0.31
C GLU A 465 -15.97 18.10 -1.18
N ASN A 466 -14.84 17.76 -0.57
CA ASN A 466 -13.71 17.13 -1.24
C ASN A 466 -13.36 15.75 -0.65
N SER A 467 -14.17 15.19 0.25
CA SER A 467 -13.95 13.86 0.84
C SER A 467 -12.57 13.74 1.53
N THR A 468 -12.15 14.76 2.27
CA THR A 468 -10.79 14.85 2.82
C THR A 468 -10.80 15.03 4.33
N PHE A 469 -9.97 14.24 5.02
CA PHE A 469 -9.64 14.43 6.42
C PHE A 469 -8.48 15.42 6.59
N HIS A 470 -8.53 16.24 7.63
CA HIS A 470 -7.47 17.18 7.97
C HIS A 470 -7.43 17.40 9.49
N ILE A 471 -6.33 17.93 10.00
CA ILE A 471 -6.22 18.32 11.41
C ILE A 471 -7.00 19.60 11.62
N ALA A 472 -7.96 19.57 12.55
CA ALA A 472 -8.77 20.72 12.90
C ALA A 472 -7.90 21.82 13.52
N LEU A 473 -7.96 23.01 12.94
CA LEU A 473 -7.28 24.21 13.45
C LEU A 473 -8.19 25.07 14.33
N HIS A 474 -9.48 24.81 14.30
CA HIS A 474 -10.50 25.55 15.04
C HIS A 474 -11.40 24.58 15.81
N ASP A 475 -11.90 25.01 16.96
CA ASP A 475 -12.91 24.28 17.73
C ASP A 475 -14.30 24.37 17.09
N ASP A 476 -15.29 23.66 17.66
CA ASP A 476 -16.68 23.66 17.18
C ASP A 476 -17.34 25.06 17.22
N SER A 477 -16.77 26.01 17.96
CA SER A 477 -17.23 27.41 18.05
C SER A 477 -16.52 28.33 17.05
N GLY A 478 -15.56 27.81 16.28
CA GLY A 478 -14.78 28.56 15.30
C GLY A 478 -13.57 29.31 15.89
N ASN A 479 -13.20 29.06 17.15
CA ASN A 479 -12.00 29.66 17.74
C ASN A 479 -10.75 28.86 17.37
N SER A 480 -9.64 29.54 17.08
CA SER A 480 -8.37 28.86 16.78
C SER A 480 -7.86 28.06 17.98
N ILE A 481 -7.43 26.83 17.73
CA ILE A 481 -6.85 25.95 18.75
C ILE A 481 -5.36 26.32 18.93
N PRO A 482 -4.83 26.40 20.15
CA PRO A 482 -3.42 26.77 20.38
C PRO A 482 -2.42 25.84 19.70
N ASN A 483 -1.41 26.43 19.05
CA ASN A 483 -0.28 25.71 18.47
C ASN A 483 0.68 25.24 19.58
N ASN A 484 0.68 23.93 19.85
CA ASN A 484 1.52 23.32 20.89
C ASN A 484 2.22 22.03 20.41
N THR A 485 2.08 21.73 19.11
CA THR A 485 2.59 20.53 18.45
C THR A 485 3.32 20.94 17.18
N ALA A 486 4.47 20.31 16.94
CA ALA A 486 5.21 20.45 15.68
C ALA A 486 4.94 19.24 14.79
N TYR A 487 4.67 19.49 13.51
CA TYR A 487 4.41 18.50 12.47
C TYR A 487 5.54 18.52 11.47
N PHE A 488 6.05 17.37 11.05
CA PHE A 488 7.14 17.30 10.08
C PHE A 488 7.02 16.08 9.18
N SER A 489 7.46 16.25 7.94
CA SER A 489 7.41 15.22 6.89
C SER A 489 8.51 15.45 5.86
N TRP A 490 8.77 14.42 5.05
CA TRP A 490 9.72 14.52 3.94
C TRP A 490 9.22 13.78 2.71
N ASN A 491 8.53 14.52 1.83
CA ASN A 491 8.02 14.01 0.56
C ASN A 491 9.13 13.37 -0.28
N GLY A 492 9.06 12.06 -0.52
CA GLY A 492 10.02 11.29 -1.32
C GLY A 492 11.13 10.58 -0.55
N ALA A 493 11.40 10.89 0.72
CA ALA A 493 12.50 10.25 1.44
C ALA A 493 12.09 8.87 1.97
N THR A 494 12.72 7.79 1.48
CA THR A 494 12.31 6.41 1.80
C THR A 494 13.11 5.78 2.95
N GLU A 495 14.27 6.32 3.29
CA GLU A 495 15.21 5.67 4.23
C GLU A 495 15.13 6.20 5.67
N ILE A 496 14.25 7.16 5.95
CA ILE A 496 14.01 7.66 7.30
C ILE A 496 13.38 6.55 8.16
N LYS A 497 13.98 6.27 9.31
CA LYS A 497 13.44 5.36 10.35
C LYS A 497 12.86 6.11 11.54
N LYS A 498 13.45 7.25 11.88
CA LYS A 498 13.05 8.05 13.03
C LYS A 498 13.40 9.51 12.85
N TRP A 499 12.83 10.33 13.71
CA TRP A 499 13.08 11.75 13.82
C TRP A 499 13.62 12.09 15.20
N ILE A 500 14.59 13.00 15.24
CA ILE A 500 15.01 13.67 16.47
C ILE A 500 14.45 15.08 16.44
N VAL A 501 13.67 15.42 17.47
CA VAL A 501 13.09 16.75 17.64
C VAL A 501 13.98 17.53 18.59
N LEU A 502 14.39 18.73 18.16
CA LEU A 502 15.09 19.71 18.97
C LEU A 502 14.12 20.84 19.31
N ALA A 503 14.10 21.30 20.55
CA ALA A 503 13.20 22.37 20.97
C ALA A 503 13.85 23.32 21.98
N SER A 504 13.55 24.62 21.86
CA SER A 504 13.98 25.65 22.80
C SER A 504 12.96 26.77 22.93
N ASN A 505 12.89 27.37 24.11
CA ASN A 505 12.12 28.57 24.40
C ASN A 505 13.00 29.84 24.33
N HIS A 506 14.32 29.71 24.17
CA HIS A 506 15.27 30.82 24.32
C HIS A 506 16.09 31.13 23.07
N THR A 507 16.44 30.13 22.25
CA THR A 507 17.34 30.29 21.12
C THR A 507 16.84 29.55 19.87
N SER A 508 17.05 30.14 18.71
CA SER A 508 16.84 29.50 17.40
C SER A 508 18.08 28.71 16.94
N ASP A 509 19.22 28.85 17.63
CA ASP A 509 20.45 28.09 17.37
C ASP A 509 20.36 26.76 18.13
N LEU A 510 19.71 25.78 17.49
CA LEU A 510 19.41 24.48 18.07
C LEU A 510 20.55 23.49 17.79
N GLY A 511 21.03 22.84 18.86
CA GLY A 511 22.00 21.75 18.81
C GLY A 511 21.44 20.46 19.41
N ILE A 512 22.23 19.37 19.35
CA ILE A 512 21.85 18.07 19.93
C ILE A 512 21.59 18.15 21.45
N ASP A 513 22.18 19.13 22.14
CA ASP A 513 21.92 19.46 23.55
C ASP A 513 20.49 19.96 23.82
N HIS A 514 19.79 20.42 22.77
CA HIS A 514 18.39 20.82 22.80
C HIS A 514 17.42 19.68 22.43
N MET A 515 17.87 18.43 22.47
CA MET A 515 17.02 17.27 22.17
C MET A 515 15.79 17.24 23.08
N TRP A 516 14.63 17.18 22.43
CA TRP A 516 13.31 17.09 23.04
C TRP A 516 12.76 15.67 23.00
N ALA A 517 12.82 15.02 21.84
CA ALA A 517 12.24 13.70 21.64
C ALA A 517 12.93 12.91 20.51
N GLU A 518 12.86 11.58 20.61
CA GLU A 518 13.15 10.63 19.53
C GLU A 518 11.87 9.90 19.16
N ILE A 519 11.46 9.98 17.89
CA ILE A 519 10.14 9.54 17.45
C ILE A 519 10.28 8.64 16.21
N PRO A 520 9.78 7.39 16.23
CA PRO A 520 9.83 6.52 15.06
C PRO A 520 8.94 7.07 13.92
N LYS A 521 9.37 6.91 12.67
CA LYS A 521 8.54 7.25 11.50
C LYS A 521 7.54 6.12 11.26
N LEU A 522 6.27 6.39 11.54
CA LEU A 522 5.18 5.41 11.38
C LEU A 522 4.24 5.69 10.20
N GLY A 523 4.36 6.86 9.56
CA GLY A 523 3.56 7.30 8.42
C GLY A 523 4.28 8.38 7.62
N PHE A 524 3.55 9.17 6.83
CA PHE A 524 4.09 10.32 6.11
C PHE A 524 4.45 11.47 7.06
N GLU A 525 3.46 11.94 7.81
CA GLU A 525 3.55 13.06 8.73
C GLU A 525 3.74 12.54 10.16
N THR A 526 4.75 13.07 10.81
CA THR A 526 5.07 12.78 12.21
C THR A 526 4.82 14.04 13.02
N SER A 527 4.29 13.88 14.23
CA SER A 527 4.03 14.99 15.15
C SER A 527 4.75 14.79 16.48
N SER A 528 5.05 15.90 17.14
CA SER A 528 5.61 15.94 18.48
C SER A 528 4.96 17.06 19.28
N PHE A 529 4.35 16.71 20.42
CA PHE A 529 3.93 17.72 21.37
C PHE A 529 5.15 18.41 21.98
N VAL A 530 5.26 19.72 21.78
CA VAL A 530 6.38 20.55 22.26
C VAL A 530 5.96 21.55 23.34
N GLY A 531 4.66 21.65 23.62
CA GLY A 531 4.10 22.53 24.64
C GLY A 531 3.98 23.99 24.21
N GLU A 532 3.08 24.73 24.87
CA GLU A 532 2.71 26.12 24.51
C GLU A 532 3.81 27.15 24.74
N SER A 533 4.81 26.83 25.56
CA SER A 533 5.91 27.76 25.89
C SER A 533 7.12 27.63 24.97
N THR A 534 7.16 26.59 24.14
CA THR A 534 8.26 26.37 23.18
C THR A 534 8.20 27.41 22.08
N ARG A 535 9.35 27.98 21.71
CA ARG A 535 9.44 29.03 20.69
C ARG A 535 10.09 28.55 19.41
N PHE A 536 11.07 27.66 19.50
CA PHE A 536 11.86 27.20 18.36
C PHE A 536 11.86 25.67 18.33
N VAL A 537 11.60 25.09 17.16
CA VAL A 537 11.58 23.63 16.96
C VAL A 537 12.29 23.28 15.65
N GLN A 538 13.03 22.18 15.64
CA GLN A 538 13.61 21.59 14.44
C GLN A 538 13.49 20.07 14.50
N ALA A 539 13.36 19.42 13.34
CA ALA A 539 13.40 17.97 13.24
C ALA A 539 14.57 17.50 12.36
N LEU A 540 15.27 16.46 12.82
CA LEU A 540 16.35 15.78 12.12
C LEU A 540 15.88 14.39 11.69
N ALA A 541 15.99 14.07 10.40
CA ALA A 541 15.62 12.78 9.84
C ALA A 541 16.80 11.79 9.93
N ILE A 542 16.57 10.61 10.49
CA ILE A 542 17.62 9.63 10.77
C ILE A 542 17.30 8.27 10.14
N ASP A 543 18.32 7.61 9.58
CA ASP A 543 18.25 6.27 8.99
C ASP A 543 18.40 5.13 10.03
N ASP A 544 18.58 3.90 9.54
CA ASP A 544 18.75 2.70 10.39
C ASP A 544 20.15 2.56 10.99
N LYS A 545 21.11 3.41 10.59
CA LYS A 545 22.50 3.44 11.05
C LYS A 545 22.80 4.66 11.91
N ASP A 546 21.76 5.33 12.39
CA ASP A 546 21.87 6.58 13.15
C ASP A 546 22.53 7.73 12.35
N GLN A 547 22.50 7.69 11.01
CA GLN A 547 22.97 8.80 10.18
C GLN A 547 21.87 9.84 9.97
N ILE A 548 22.23 11.12 10.10
CA ILE A 548 21.31 12.22 9.80
C ILE A 548 21.28 12.42 8.28
N LEU A 549 20.12 12.11 7.69
CA LEU A 549 19.86 12.22 6.25
C LEU A 549 19.51 13.66 5.85
N GLY A 550 18.88 14.41 6.74
CA GLY A 550 18.43 15.77 6.49
C GLY A 550 17.81 16.41 7.72
N GLN A 551 17.57 17.71 7.63
CA GLN A 551 17.01 18.52 8.70
C GLN A 551 16.01 19.53 8.14
N THR A 552 14.97 19.83 8.93
CA THR A 552 13.99 20.89 8.62
C THR A 552 14.60 22.27 8.83
N ALA A 553 13.91 23.30 8.38
CA ALA A 553 14.14 24.65 8.92
C ALA A 553 13.86 24.69 10.44
N VAL A 554 14.38 25.73 11.11
CA VAL A 554 13.96 26.02 12.49
C VAL A 554 12.63 26.76 12.43
N LEU A 555 11.60 26.14 13.00
CA LEU A 555 10.24 26.65 13.12
C LEU A 555 10.12 27.58 14.33
N SER A 556 9.64 28.80 14.13
CA SER A 556 9.15 29.66 15.21
C SER A 556 7.68 29.34 15.55
N MET A 557 7.42 28.86 16.76
CA MET A 557 6.08 28.56 17.29
C MET A 557 5.38 29.87 17.71
N GLY A 558 4.60 30.46 16.80
CA GLY A 558 3.77 31.65 17.01
C GLY A 558 2.34 31.48 16.45
N SER A 559 1.52 32.53 16.46
CA SER A 559 0.27 32.55 15.69
C SER A 559 0.58 32.42 14.18
N SER A 560 -0.38 31.96 13.38
CA SER A 560 -0.18 31.62 11.96
C SER A 560 0.46 32.73 11.10
N ASP A 561 0.35 34.00 11.52
CA ASP A 561 0.95 35.16 10.84
C ASP A 561 2.38 35.49 11.29
N GLU A 562 2.91 34.83 12.33
CA GLU A 562 4.24 35.08 12.92
C GLU A 562 5.22 33.90 12.79
N SER A 563 4.80 32.76 12.23
CA SER A 563 5.71 31.64 11.98
C SER A 563 6.76 32.03 10.93
N ARG A 564 8.03 31.86 11.30
CA ARG A 564 9.18 32.10 10.42
C ARG A 564 10.02 30.84 10.39
N GLU A 565 10.39 30.43 9.18
CA GLU A 565 11.37 29.39 8.94
C GLU A 565 12.75 30.02 8.75
N PHE A 566 13.71 29.62 9.59
CA PHE A 566 15.11 29.93 9.35
C PHE A 566 15.73 28.81 8.52
N SER A 567 15.98 29.07 7.24
CA SER A 567 16.63 28.11 6.35
C SER A 567 18.09 27.93 6.76
N LEU A 568 18.45 26.70 7.10
CA LEU A 568 19.82 26.28 7.36
C LEU A 568 20.44 25.69 6.08
N ASN A 569 21.76 25.73 5.93
CA ASN A 569 22.42 24.96 4.88
C ASN A 569 22.38 23.47 5.25
N ASN A 570 22.19 22.61 4.23
CA ASN A 570 22.31 21.15 4.37
C ASN A 570 23.49 20.69 3.50
N SER A 571 24.66 21.27 3.72
CA SER A 571 25.86 20.71 3.08
C SER A 571 26.10 19.30 3.62
N THR A 572 26.64 18.42 2.78
CA THR A 572 27.01 17.06 3.21
C THR A 572 27.95 17.09 4.42
N ALA A 573 28.78 18.13 4.54
CA ALA A 573 29.64 18.37 5.70
C ALA A 573 28.84 18.66 6.98
N GLU A 574 27.86 19.56 6.94
CA GLU A 574 27.02 19.87 8.12
C GLU A 574 26.22 18.65 8.60
N LEU A 575 25.63 17.88 7.69
CA LEU A 575 24.91 16.66 8.07
C LEU A 575 25.85 15.59 8.65
N HIS A 576 27.09 15.52 8.16
CA HIS A 576 28.12 14.65 8.71
C HIS A 576 28.57 15.07 10.11
N ASP A 577 28.74 16.38 10.34
CA ASP A 577 29.07 16.92 11.66
C ASP A 577 27.95 16.66 12.66
N LEU A 578 26.69 16.92 12.27
CA LEU A 578 25.52 16.59 13.08
C LEU A 578 25.46 15.09 13.39
N THR A 579 25.75 14.22 12.42
CA THR A 579 25.81 12.76 12.64
C THR A 579 26.88 12.40 13.65
N THR A 580 28.06 13.04 13.56
CA THR A 580 29.15 12.83 14.52
C THR A 580 28.76 13.27 15.93
N MET A 581 28.11 14.42 16.07
CA MET A 581 27.58 14.91 17.35
C MET A 581 26.50 13.97 17.91
N TRP A 582 25.60 13.48 17.07
CA TRP A 582 24.57 12.52 17.46
C TRP A 582 25.16 11.21 17.97
N HIS A 583 26.13 10.64 17.26
CA HIS A 583 26.84 9.44 17.73
C HIS A 583 27.60 9.67 19.04
N ALA A 584 28.21 10.85 19.22
CA ALA A 584 28.86 11.21 20.48
C ALA A 584 27.83 11.24 21.64
N TYR A 585 26.67 11.86 21.43
CA TYR A 585 25.57 11.88 22.39
C TYR A 585 25.05 10.48 22.73
N LEU A 586 24.85 9.62 21.73
CA LEU A 586 24.44 8.22 21.95
C LEU A 586 25.46 7.44 22.77
N ASN A 587 26.75 7.61 22.48
CA ASN A 587 27.82 6.97 23.25
C ASN A 587 27.87 7.46 24.69
N GLU A 588 27.70 8.77 24.92
CA GLU A 588 27.61 9.32 26.28
C GLU A 588 26.42 8.71 27.03
N LYS A 589 25.23 8.67 26.41
CA LYS A 589 24.04 8.05 27.03
C LYS A 589 24.22 6.57 27.30
N ALA A 590 24.84 5.81 26.40
CA ALA A 590 25.12 4.38 26.59
C ALA A 590 26.07 4.12 27.76
N ASN A 591 27.01 5.04 28.03
CA ASN A 591 27.97 4.95 29.13
C ASN A 591 27.42 5.43 30.48
N GLN A 592 26.21 6.00 30.53
CA GLN A 592 25.54 6.41 31.77
C GLN A 592 25.04 5.17 32.56
N PRO A 593 25.16 5.14 33.89
CA PRO A 593 24.64 4.04 34.70
C PRO A 593 23.14 3.80 34.44
N PHE A 594 22.70 2.54 34.44
CA PHE A 594 21.30 2.15 34.18
C PHE A 594 20.25 3.00 34.93
N TRP A 595 20.53 3.36 36.18
CA TRP A 595 19.64 4.19 37.00
C TRP A 595 19.49 5.63 36.49
N TYR A 596 20.54 6.20 35.89
CA TYR A 596 20.49 7.53 35.27
C TYR A 596 19.65 7.49 34.00
N GLN A 597 19.84 6.48 33.14
CA GLN A 597 19.01 6.28 31.94
C GLN A 597 17.52 6.09 32.27
N TRP A 598 17.23 5.44 33.39
CA TRP A 598 15.85 5.25 33.88
C TRP A 598 15.25 6.55 34.44
N HIS A 599 16.03 7.32 35.20
CA HIS A 599 15.62 8.62 35.74
C HIS A 599 15.33 9.63 34.62
N THR A 600 16.22 9.74 33.63
CA THR A 600 16.04 10.67 32.51
C THR A 600 14.84 10.31 31.65
N LYS A 601 14.59 9.02 31.37
CA LYS A 601 13.37 8.58 30.64
C LYS A 601 12.08 8.87 31.41
N TRP A 602 12.14 8.99 32.73
CA TRP A 602 11.00 9.32 33.56
C TRP A 602 10.74 10.83 33.58
N GLU A 603 11.79 11.65 33.75
CA GLU A 603 11.70 13.11 33.67
C GLU A 603 11.29 13.62 32.27
N GLU A 604 11.77 12.97 31.21
CA GLU A 604 11.42 13.25 29.81
C GLU A 604 9.94 12.92 29.52
N LYS A 605 9.35 11.96 30.25
CA LYS A 605 7.92 11.58 30.13
C LYS A 605 6.98 12.35 31.05
N THR A 606 7.45 12.90 32.17
CA THR A 606 6.61 13.65 33.12
C THR A 606 6.72 15.16 32.97
N GLY A 607 7.60 15.64 32.09
CA GLY A 607 8.02 17.04 32.05
C GLY A 607 8.80 17.44 33.31
N LYS A 608 9.55 18.55 33.22
CA LYS A 608 10.35 19.12 34.32
C LYS A 608 9.49 19.76 35.45
N ALA A 609 8.40 19.11 35.86
CA ALA A 609 7.47 19.61 36.88
C ALA A 609 7.40 18.75 38.16
N GLY A 610 8.15 17.65 38.27
CA GLY A 610 8.10 16.77 39.45
C GLY A 610 9.48 16.44 40.01
N THR A 611 10.01 17.26 40.92
CA THR A 611 11.20 16.88 41.70
C THR A 611 10.81 15.82 42.73
N ILE A 612 11.02 14.54 42.43
CA ILE A 612 11.02 13.49 43.45
C ILE A 612 12.43 13.43 44.05
N SER A 613 12.56 13.80 45.32
CA SER A 613 13.83 13.68 46.03
C SER A 613 14.37 12.25 45.97
N VAL A 614 15.70 12.10 45.85
CA VAL A 614 16.44 10.82 45.85
C VAL A 614 15.99 9.86 46.99
N VAL A 615 15.43 10.42 48.07
CA VAL A 615 14.84 9.69 49.21
C VAL A 615 13.59 8.89 48.81
N GLY A 616 12.73 9.40 47.93
CA GLY A 616 11.49 8.72 47.51
C GLY A 616 11.76 7.45 46.70
N VAL A 617 12.75 7.47 45.83
CA VAL A 617 13.17 6.31 45.02
C VAL A 617 13.83 5.24 45.89
N LEU A 618 14.64 5.64 46.86
CA LEU A 618 15.25 4.74 47.85
C LEU A 618 14.18 3.98 48.65
N VAL A 619 13.09 4.63 49.02
CA VAL A 619 11.97 3.99 49.73
C VAL A 619 11.28 2.95 48.85
N VAL A 620 11.06 3.24 47.57
CA VAL A 620 10.42 2.29 46.62
C VAL A 620 11.32 1.07 46.36
N VAL A 621 12.63 1.26 46.19
CA VAL A 621 13.59 0.16 46.00
C VAL A 621 13.70 -0.71 47.26
N ILE A 622 13.69 -0.10 48.45
CA ILE A 622 13.67 -0.84 49.73
C ILE A 622 12.36 -1.64 49.84
N LEU A 623 11.21 -1.05 49.53
CA LEU A 623 9.91 -1.75 49.55
C LEU A 623 9.85 -2.90 48.55
N PHE A 624 10.40 -2.72 47.34
CA PHE A 624 10.50 -3.77 46.33
C PHE A 624 11.45 -4.90 46.76
N GLY A 625 12.59 -4.56 47.35
CA GLY A 625 13.53 -5.53 47.92
C GLY A 625 12.91 -6.35 49.06
N VAL A 626 12.12 -5.71 49.93
CA VAL A 626 11.37 -6.39 51.00
C VAL A 626 10.30 -7.33 50.42
N LEU A 627 9.60 -6.93 49.36
CA LEU A 627 8.61 -7.77 48.66
C LEU A 627 9.25 -9.00 47.99
N VAL A 628 10.40 -8.83 47.32
CA VAL A 628 11.15 -9.94 46.71
C VAL A 628 11.67 -10.91 47.77
N LEU A 629 12.17 -10.39 48.91
CA LEU A 629 12.60 -11.22 50.03
C LEU A 629 11.42 -11.96 50.69
N ALA A 630 10.26 -11.31 50.82
CA ALA A 630 9.03 -11.93 51.32
C ALA A 630 8.53 -13.04 50.38
N ALA A 631 8.52 -12.81 49.06
CA ALA A 631 8.16 -13.80 48.05
C ALA A 631 9.15 -14.97 48.02
N ARG A 632 10.46 -14.71 48.15
CA ARG A 632 11.49 -15.75 48.22
C ARG A 632 11.38 -16.58 49.49
N ARG A 633 10.97 -15.98 50.61
CA ARG A 633 10.70 -16.66 51.89
C ARG A 633 9.41 -17.49 51.83
N TYR A 634 8.39 -17.01 51.13
CA TYR A 634 7.15 -17.73 50.85
C TYR A 634 7.43 -18.99 49.99
N TRP A 635 8.22 -18.87 48.92
CA TRP A 635 8.58 -19.98 48.05
C TRP A 635 9.52 -21.01 48.70
N ARG A 636 10.42 -20.58 49.61
CA ARG A 636 11.25 -21.51 50.39
C ARG A 636 10.44 -22.35 51.39
N ARG A 637 9.37 -21.80 51.98
CA ARG A 637 8.48 -22.56 52.87
C ARG A 637 7.67 -23.64 52.15
N ARG A 638 7.39 -23.47 50.85
CA ARG A 638 6.66 -24.46 50.04
C ARG A 638 7.50 -25.64 49.52
N ARG A 639 8.83 -25.55 49.56
CA ARG A 639 9.74 -26.64 49.13
C ARG A 639 10.30 -27.49 50.29
N GLY A 640 9.79 -27.30 51.50
CA GLY A 640 10.30 -27.95 52.72
C GLY A 640 9.53 -29.17 53.23
N ASP A 641 8.30 -29.43 52.77
CA ASP A 641 7.46 -30.52 53.28
C ASP A 641 7.00 -31.45 52.15
N GLY A 642 7.54 -32.67 52.12
CA GLY A 642 7.04 -33.76 51.27
C GLY A 642 8.06 -34.84 50.89
N VAL A 643 8.69 -35.49 51.87
CA VAL A 643 9.54 -36.69 51.69
C VAL A 643 8.69 -37.97 51.54
N TYR A 644 9.13 -38.81 50.60
CA TYR A 644 8.81 -40.23 50.31
C TYR A 644 8.28 -41.14 51.44
N LYS A 645 7.35 -42.04 51.07
CA LYS A 645 7.32 -43.45 51.54
C LYS A 645 6.98 -44.39 50.38
N GLY A 646 7.81 -45.40 50.16
CA GLY A 646 7.67 -46.39 49.08
C GLY A 646 7.11 -47.74 49.53
N ARG A 647 6.76 -48.59 48.55
CA ARG A 647 6.90 -50.06 48.56
C ARG A 647 6.72 -50.62 47.14
N SER A 648 7.26 -51.82 46.93
CA SER A 648 7.77 -52.44 45.70
C SER A 648 6.80 -53.49 45.06
N PRO A 649 7.19 -54.43 44.16
CA PRO A 649 6.62 -54.56 42.80
C PRO A 649 5.93 -55.93 42.49
N GLY A 650 5.24 -56.02 41.34
CA GLY A 650 4.63 -57.24 40.75
C GLY A 650 3.14 -57.01 40.46
N SER A 651 2.49 -57.51 39.41
CA SER A 651 2.76 -58.53 38.38
C SER A 651 1.57 -58.50 37.39
N PHE A 652 1.83 -58.76 36.10
CA PHE A 652 1.00 -59.48 35.11
C PHE A 652 -0.51 -59.18 34.85
N ALA A 653 -0.85 -59.37 33.55
CA ALA A 653 -2.15 -59.55 32.87
C ALA A 653 -2.95 -58.26 32.62
N ASP A 654 -3.15 -57.80 31.39
CA ASP A 654 -3.83 -58.43 30.23
C ASP A 654 -5.34 -58.62 30.48
N THR A 655 -6.16 -57.77 29.86
CA THR A 655 -7.41 -58.14 29.15
C THR A 655 -8.04 -56.92 28.50
N ASP A 656 -8.42 -57.14 27.25
CA ASP A 656 -9.31 -56.41 26.35
C ASP A 656 -10.67 -55.98 26.94
N VAL A 657 -11.36 -55.19 26.11
CA VAL A 657 -12.79 -55.26 25.74
C VAL A 657 -13.53 -53.93 25.92
N ASP A 658 -13.64 -53.26 24.78
CA ASP A 658 -14.87 -52.82 24.11
C ASP A 658 -15.93 -51.96 24.85
N ASP A 659 -16.24 -50.86 24.17
CA ASP A 659 -17.50 -50.66 23.43
C ASP A 659 -18.43 -49.50 23.78
N GLU A 660 -18.99 -48.99 22.67
CA GLU A 660 -20.16 -48.14 22.45
C GLU A 660 -20.06 -46.65 22.85
N ALA A 661 -20.07 -45.67 21.94
CA ALA A 661 -20.82 -45.43 20.70
C ALA A 661 -22.31 -45.09 20.87
N THR A 662 -22.79 -44.22 19.96
CA THR A 662 -24.19 -43.79 19.70
C THR A 662 -24.73 -42.67 20.63
N LEU A 663 -25.32 -41.56 20.18
CA LEU A 663 -26.28 -41.36 19.09
C LEU A 663 -26.29 -39.93 18.49
N LEU A 664 -26.59 -39.91 17.19
CA LEU A 664 -27.00 -38.81 16.33
C LEU A 664 -28.40 -38.25 16.69
N ALA A 665 -28.66 -36.99 16.31
CA ALA A 665 -29.98 -36.57 15.84
C ALA A 665 -29.87 -35.40 14.84
N SER A 666 -30.30 -35.68 13.62
CA SER A 666 -30.62 -34.78 12.52
C SER A 666 -31.98 -34.10 12.73
N TYR A 667 -32.17 -32.90 12.17
CA TYR A 667 -33.50 -32.39 11.81
C TYR A 667 -33.44 -31.66 10.46
N SER A 668 -34.38 -32.01 9.58
CA SER A 668 -34.61 -31.43 8.25
C SER A 668 -36.06 -30.93 8.13
N ASP A 669 -36.20 -29.83 7.40
CA ASP A 669 -37.29 -29.38 6.52
C ASP A 669 -38.72 -29.05 7.00
N ALA A 670 -39.13 -27.83 6.61
CA ALA A 670 -40.36 -27.40 5.89
C ALA A 670 -40.58 -25.89 6.21
N GLY A 671 -40.96 -24.95 5.34
CA GLY A 671 -41.51 -24.94 3.99
C GLY A 671 -42.55 -23.79 3.89
N SER A 672 -42.52 -23.02 2.78
CA SER A 672 -43.54 -22.06 2.25
C SER A 672 -43.73 -20.71 2.99
N SER A 673 -44.14 -19.57 2.41
CA SER A 673 -44.32 -19.01 1.04
C SER A 673 -44.93 -17.60 1.17
N HIS A 674 -44.57 -16.63 0.30
CA HIS A 674 -45.33 -15.45 -0.22
C HIS A 674 -44.36 -14.28 -0.53
N LYS A 675 -44.06 -13.93 -1.79
CA LYS A 675 -44.75 -13.03 -2.76
C LYS A 675 -44.99 -11.59 -2.29
N LEU A 676 -44.32 -10.63 -2.96
CA LEU A 676 -44.77 -9.31 -3.51
C LEU A 676 -43.50 -8.49 -3.88
N GLU A 677 -43.11 -8.42 -5.15
CA GLU A 677 -43.42 -7.38 -6.16
C GLU A 677 -42.74 -6.01 -5.97
N SER A 678 -41.86 -5.67 -6.95
CA SER A 678 -41.66 -4.37 -7.64
C SER A 678 -41.31 -3.11 -6.79
N ALA A 679 -40.47 -2.14 -7.18
CA ALA A 679 -40.39 -1.42 -8.44
C ALA A 679 -39.28 -0.33 -8.40
N TRP A 680 -38.46 -0.25 -9.46
CA TRP A 680 -38.03 0.96 -10.22
C TRP A 680 -37.42 2.17 -9.47
N ARG A 681 -36.17 2.58 -9.75
CA ARG A 681 -35.69 3.27 -10.96
C ARG A 681 -34.16 3.43 -10.91
#